data_AF-A0AAD4GRI7-F1
#
_entry.id   AF-A0AAD4GRI7-F1
#
_cell.length_a   1.000
_cell.length_b   1.000
_cell.length_c   1.000
_cell.angle_alpha   90.00
_cell.angle_beta   90.00
_cell.angle_gamma   90.00
#
_symmetry.space_group_name_H-M   'P 1'
#
loop_
_entity.id
_entity.type
_entity.pdbx_description
1 polymer ?
#
loop_
_entity_poly.entity_id
_entity_poly.type
_entity_poly.pdbx_seq_one_letter_code
_entity_poly.pdbx_strand_id
1 'polypeptide(L)'
;MSMSTTLDPDISDHQPPGSTGDSRDDGEEFDFSSPKSITRQLNISKSYVSTLSVQDAFQHLYQNWRDAIIATFNLTHPFEPQFEQTSDFIRIVMPMPNKTPPQYMGYIQFAKKTGHVTLVNACSTLQPKHLQLGSTSKRHDPRLAGRHGEGLKIAVLVLMREGHQVRIEASRHKWRFGFKSPPITQFTCTMNPSKKPINTDAESHAAMSKFKNRIATDVAIFISPGAGIKPSDFMEWLQVTLDILNPRDTIKTTGGDLFLDESFSNKIYLKGLLLPQSPSASKNLIYGYNFYSGALNRDRTRMTDRKEESRMITQIWEEAIALDEQILLPKFVDMLRQSPPPWDARKNEFYYLNTQESDVGIINQSLGKQPAALPPVLWSILRKAKMIRTPQEERTEQFKGAPECVVSNATFPQNVQRLIKASLELDTATKDIPVTFVHCNKTNTGVFFNPVSGVLTVDKKWLDYTAIHTEYPCRLSRVNQGCPEFYCSHIVGRLYEHSLEDIFRPPTNPELNKWREFMCSAVHEKLEEMPRRITVEQLPSESTRPKLKVSWEHGFSDELLPQLGNHIQYEVVLNKSRCTSATKRLLRVQDSSTRCDCNRAIVPLTSSQNSVVFDVDCVESQELKGSYFPTVARNEDKVFYGATPKPLAIDSALLQQKPPSTANKANADKEGPRGGRITDHGLQTTADFQNVQINCEDYKFWENWNAEVFPKIFCNLNPGDAYDNERRGRPVATFFSSRLGKRLEKNGSFKVEMTGLNTPEHLYHRILFIHGIYPPINSEEGDEGAVLASQYSFLHDSRIFSAKENSENCPSPHEKELYLHFNDFDSMGQKHDASEIPIQKIIAIETVNRLHLTRNIPSGESIPGKSTEDDLFCRFAVRCDGSKDSACLVPIASHLPLDCPDHWPSPNFNTKFNPIVLDMSPCVLGLALGFRHFGHDANASLASHAESVITQSNDNATSLHHNNFDVIMSSTPSQSHSTLHDVPSSIPNIGILSIPDKEIAQRKVQMTEEMKVFEYIGEILSAKPKLDFLVFTLPPWVFHEDAYGKLLSGMYALLEGRYCLHFKKLHLSSHGVPRDETMVVLLASSVYSSIPWAKFFGEELETSAMNKIIDLDFHNSGAGSDHAICKHPVSGMRVLNHHTGVPLENQQPLALGSSITMGEIHRTAHPKRNDRLTVREIARIQGFDDNFVFSGSLNKQYKDVTQAVPVPIVRKMADVVRSMIHEFKGVEHLTTSSTGLMTATLKDTRYI
;
A
#
# COMPACT_ATOMS: atom_id res chain seq x y z
N MET A 1 -51.82 -5.11 -16.61
CA MET A 1 -50.89 -5.07 -17.76
C MET A 1 -49.82 -4.07 -17.40
N SER A 2 -48.56 -4.52 -17.34
CA SER A 2 -47.47 -3.80 -16.67
C SER A 2 -46.14 -4.16 -17.31
N MET A 3 -45.39 -3.15 -17.71
CA MET A 3 -43.98 -3.21 -18.09
C MET A 3 -43.32 -1.94 -17.53
N SER A 4 -42.06 -1.84 -17.16
CA SER A 4 -40.94 -2.78 -16.92
C SER A 4 -39.69 -2.00 -17.29
N THR A 5 -39.00 -1.43 -16.32
CA THR A 5 -37.58 -1.09 -16.42
C THR A 5 -36.90 -1.49 -15.12
N THR A 6 -35.83 -2.25 -15.25
CA THR A 6 -35.15 -2.97 -14.17
C THR A 6 -34.13 -2.10 -13.45
N LEU A 7 -34.11 -2.18 -12.13
CA LEU A 7 -33.02 -1.73 -11.26
C LEU A 7 -32.31 -2.97 -10.69
N ASP A 8 -30.99 -2.92 -10.62
CA ASP A 8 -30.17 -3.88 -9.87
C ASP A 8 -30.47 -3.80 -8.36
N PRO A 9 -30.34 -4.93 -7.66
CA PRO A 9 -29.81 -4.89 -6.30
C PRO A 9 -28.74 -5.96 -6.07
N ASP A 10 -27.50 -5.52 -5.83
CA ASP A 10 -26.59 -6.28 -4.96
C ASP A 10 -27.22 -6.36 -3.56
N ILE A 11 -27.36 -7.57 -3.03
CA ILE A 11 -27.96 -7.79 -1.70
C ILE A 11 -26.87 -8.12 -0.68
N SER A 12 -26.83 -7.26 0.34
CA SER A 12 -26.04 -7.32 1.57
C SER A 12 -26.04 -8.68 2.29
N ASP A 13 -24.92 -8.99 2.96
CA ASP A 13 -24.83 -10.04 3.97
C ASP A 13 -25.83 -9.80 5.12
N HIS A 14 -26.89 -10.61 5.16
CA HIS A 14 -27.76 -10.71 6.33
C HIS A 14 -27.26 -11.80 7.27
N GLN A 15 -26.83 -11.40 8.47
CA GLN A 15 -26.81 -12.31 9.63
C GLN A 15 -28.24 -12.84 9.88
N PRO A 16 -28.43 -14.14 10.15
CA PRO A 16 -29.73 -14.66 10.56
C PRO A 16 -30.03 -14.28 12.02
N PRO A 17 -31.28 -13.92 12.37
CA PRO A 17 -31.65 -13.59 13.74
C PRO A 17 -31.69 -14.84 14.62
N GLY A 18 -31.45 -14.66 15.92
CA GLY A 18 -31.39 -15.76 16.88
C GLY A 18 -32.72 -16.53 16.98
N SER A 19 -32.64 -17.84 16.75
CA SER A 19 -33.72 -18.79 17.04
C SER A 19 -33.31 -19.70 18.21
N THR A 20 -34.01 -19.58 19.33
CA THR A 20 -33.91 -20.53 20.45
C THR A 20 -34.44 -21.91 20.03
N GLY A 21 -33.56 -22.91 20.00
CA GLY A 21 -33.91 -24.29 19.69
C GLY A 21 -32.72 -25.23 19.86
N ASP A 22 -32.87 -26.24 20.72
CA ASP A 22 -31.85 -27.18 21.21
C ASP A 22 -30.69 -27.51 20.24
N SER A 23 -29.51 -26.93 20.50
CA SER A 23 -28.24 -27.38 19.94
C SER A 23 -27.67 -28.54 20.78
N ARG A 24 -28.13 -29.76 20.49
CA ARG A 24 -27.52 -31.02 20.95
C ARG A 24 -27.24 -31.94 19.75
N ASP A 25 -26.09 -31.80 19.09
CA ASP A 25 -25.45 -32.87 18.29
C ASP A 25 -23.97 -32.54 17.94
N ASP A 26 -23.17 -32.08 18.91
CA ASP A 26 -21.72 -31.92 18.74
C ASP A 26 -20.96 -33.08 19.42
N GLY A 27 -20.47 -34.02 18.62
CA GLY A 27 -19.34 -34.89 19.00
C GLY A 27 -19.57 -36.41 19.04
N GLU A 28 -20.78 -36.94 18.93
CA GLU A 28 -20.96 -38.41 18.89
C GLU A 28 -20.47 -39.00 17.56
N GLU A 29 -19.55 -39.97 17.64
CA GLU A 29 -19.18 -40.79 16.48
C GLU A 29 -20.40 -41.61 16.06
N PHE A 30 -20.90 -41.36 14.84
CA PHE A 30 -22.10 -42.01 14.34
C PHE A 30 -21.92 -43.53 14.25
N ASP A 31 -22.57 -44.26 15.14
CA ASP A 31 -22.47 -45.71 15.22
C ASP A 31 -23.13 -46.40 14.01
N PHE A 32 -22.29 -46.83 13.08
CA PHE A 32 -22.67 -47.64 11.92
C PHE A 32 -23.06 -49.10 12.29
N SER A 33 -23.03 -49.50 13.57
CA SER A 33 -23.57 -50.79 14.03
C SER A 33 -25.10 -50.80 14.15
N SER A 34 -25.73 -49.62 14.25
CA SER A 34 -27.18 -49.48 14.41
C SER A 34 -27.97 -50.10 13.24
N PRO A 35 -28.92 -51.02 13.48
CA PRO A 35 -29.68 -51.69 12.42
C PRO A 35 -30.81 -50.83 11.81
N LYS A 36 -30.94 -49.55 12.21
CA LYS A 36 -32.03 -48.66 11.78
C LYS A 36 -31.65 -47.87 10.52
N SER A 37 -32.62 -47.69 9.63
CA SER A 37 -32.48 -46.78 8.48
C SER A 37 -32.59 -45.33 8.95
N ILE A 38 -31.67 -44.46 8.51
CA ILE A 38 -31.57 -43.07 9.00
C ILE A 38 -31.65 -42.10 7.81
N THR A 39 -32.52 -41.09 7.91
CA THR A 39 -32.66 -40.04 6.89
C THR A 39 -32.13 -38.72 7.42
N ARG A 40 -31.26 -38.03 6.66
CA ARG A 40 -30.83 -36.66 6.93
C ARG A 40 -31.31 -35.75 5.79
N GLN A 41 -31.71 -34.53 6.12
CA GLN A 41 -32.04 -33.46 5.18
C GLN A 41 -30.77 -32.70 4.79
N LEU A 42 -30.67 -32.26 3.53
CA LEU A 42 -29.44 -31.66 2.98
C LEU A 42 -29.47 -30.13 2.89
N ASN A 43 -30.59 -29.47 3.25
CA ASN A 43 -30.79 -28.02 3.21
C ASN A 43 -30.40 -27.33 1.87
N ILE A 44 -30.53 -28.07 0.77
CA ILE A 44 -30.31 -27.60 -0.59
C ILE A 44 -31.62 -27.79 -1.38
N SER A 45 -32.07 -26.76 -2.10
CA SER A 45 -33.28 -26.82 -2.92
C SER A 45 -33.02 -27.48 -4.29
N LYS A 46 -34.07 -27.97 -4.95
CA LYS A 46 -33.98 -28.50 -6.33
C LYS A 46 -33.48 -27.45 -7.35
N SER A 47 -33.75 -26.17 -7.10
CA SER A 47 -33.35 -25.04 -7.94
C SER A 47 -31.94 -24.51 -7.67
N TYR A 48 -31.27 -24.96 -6.60
CA TYR A 48 -29.89 -24.60 -6.32
C TYR A 48 -28.97 -25.02 -7.47
N VAL A 49 -28.02 -24.16 -7.84
CA VAL A 49 -27.10 -24.34 -8.98
C VAL A 49 -27.83 -24.82 -10.26
N SER A 50 -28.92 -24.14 -10.63
CA SER A 50 -29.74 -24.44 -11.81
C SER A 50 -29.01 -24.37 -13.15
N THR A 51 -27.89 -23.64 -13.22
CA THR A 51 -27.07 -23.46 -14.41
C THR A 51 -26.06 -24.58 -14.68
N LEU A 52 -25.78 -25.45 -13.70
CA LEU A 52 -24.83 -26.55 -13.86
C LEU A 52 -25.43 -27.72 -14.65
N SER A 53 -24.63 -28.26 -15.57
CA SER A 53 -24.95 -29.39 -16.43
C SER A 53 -24.58 -30.74 -15.80
N VAL A 54 -24.98 -31.83 -16.45
CA VAL A 54 -24.56 -33.19 -16.08
C VAL A 54 -23.04 -33.38 -16.21
N GLN A 55 -22.39 -32.67 -17.14
CA GLN A 55 -20.93 -32.71 -17.33
C GLN A 55 -20.21 -32.06 -16.14
N ASP A 56 -20.68 -30.91 -15.63
CA ASP A 56 -20.16 -30.26 -14.42
C ASP A 56 -20.36 -31.17 -13.18
N ALA A 57 -21.52 -31.83 -13.09
CA ALA A 57 -21.79 -32.79 -12.04
C ALA A 57 -20.82 -33.97 -12.08
N PHE A 58 -20.53 -34.51 -13.27
CA PHE A 58 -19.54 -35.57 -13.45
C PHE A 58 -18.12 -35.09 -13.13
N GLN A 59 -17.73 -33.86 -13.50
CA GLN A 59 -16.45 -33.27 -13.12
C GLN A 59 -16.25 -33.28 -11.59
N HIS A 60 -17.26 -32.87 -10.82
CA HIS A 60 -17.18 -32.92 -9.35
C HIS A 60 -17.06 -34.35 -8.81
N LEU A 61 -17.66 -35.35 -9.45
CA LEU A 61 -17.47 -36.76 -9.08
C LEU A 61 -16.08 -37.26 -9.43
N TYR A 62 -15.55 -36.91 -10.61
CA TYR A 62 -14.20 -37.25 -11.05
C TYR A 62 -13.13 -36.60 -10.16
N GLN A 63 -13.28 -35.32 -9.82
CA GLN A 63 -12.43 -34.62 -8.85
C GLN A 63 -12.45 -35.32 -7.48
N ASN A 64 -13.63 -35.72 -6.99
CA ASN A 64 -13.72 -36.45 -5.73
C ASN A 64 -13.08 -37.84 -5.79
N TRP A 65 -13.22 -38.55 -6.91
CA TRP A 65 -12.58 -39.83 -7.19
C TRP A 65 -11.05 -39.69 -7.12
N ARG A 66 -10.47 -38.79 -7.92
CA ARG A 66 -9.02 -38.48 -7.94
C ARG A 66 -8.48 -38.01 -6.60
N ASP A 67 -9.07 -36.97 -6.00
CA ASP A 67 -8.61 -36.39 -4.74
C ASP A 67 -8.54 -37.44 -3.62
N ALA A 68 -9.55 -38.30 -3.50
CA ALA A 68 -9.58 -39.30 -2.43
C ALA A 68 -8.64 -40.48 -2.70
N ILE A 69 -8.31 -40.82 -3.96
CA ILE A 69 -7.20 -41.73 -4.25
C ILE A 69 -5.86 -41.13 -3.81
N ILE A 70 -5.59 -39.87 -4.18
CA ILE A 70 -4.36 -39.16 -3.79
C ILE A 70 -4.23 -39.10 -2.27
N ALA A 71 -5.31 -38.80 -1.56
CA ALA A 71 -5.32 -38.74 -0.09
C ALA A 71 -5.17 -40.12 0.57
N THR A 72 -5.95 -41.13 0.16
CA THR A 72 -5.91 -42.47 0.77
C THR A 72 -4.59 -43.20 0.53
N PHE A 73 -3.97 -43.04 -0.64
CA PHE A 73 -2.71 -43.72 -1.00
C PHE A 73 -1.47 -42.82 -0.90
N ASN A 74 -1.63 -41.59 -0.40
CA ASN A 74 -0.59 -40.57 -0.23
C ASN A 74 0.32 -40.39 -1.46
N LEU A 75 -0.28 -40.25 -2.64
CA LEU A 75 0.47 -40.23 -3.90
C LEU A 75 1.35 -38.97 -4.03
N THR A 76 2.61 -39.19 -4.41
CA THR A 76 3.65 -38.16 -4.65
C THR A 76 4.11 -38.10 -6.11
N HIS A 77 3.70 -39.06 -6.93
CA HIS A 77 4.01 -39.18 -8.36
C HIS A 77 2.82 -38.72 -9.23
N PRO A 78 2.99 -38.52 -10.55
CA PRO A 78 1.90 -38.16 -11.45
C PRO A 78 0.68 -39.09 -11.36
N PHE A 79 -0.51 -38.51 -11.47
CA PHE A 79 -1.77 -39.25 -11.42
C PHE A 79 -2.09 -39.80 -12.81
N GLU A 80 -1.66 -41.04 -13.07
CA GLU A 80 -1.72 -41.68 -14.40
C GLU A 80 -2.74 -42.83 -14.44
N PRO A 81 -4.03 -42.54 -14.70
CA PRO A 81 -5.03 -43.59 -14.86
C PRO A 81 -4.94 -44.25 -16.24
N GLN A 82 -5.22 -45.55 -16.29
CA GLN A 82 -5.27 -46.35 -17.52
C GLN A 82 -6.68 -46.36 -18.10
N PHE A 83 -6.81 -46.10 -19.41
CA PHE A 83 -8.07 -46.17 -20.15
C PHE A 83 -8.19 -47.50 -20.91
N GLU A 84 -9.33 -48.17 -20.76
CA GLU A 84 -9.66 -49.45 -21.38
C GLU A 84 -11.06 -49.38 -22.02
N GLN A 85 -11.18 -49.77 -23.28
CA GLN A 85 -12.48 -49.82 -23.98
C GLN A 85 -12.69 -51.15 -24.68
N THR A 86 -13.84 -51.77 -24.44
CA THR A 86 -14.27 -53.04 -25.05
C THR A 86 -15.63 -52.91 -25.72
N SER A 87 -16.18 -54.01 -26.25
CA SER A 87 -17.58 -54.11 -26.70
C SER A 87 -18.59 -53.86 -25.57
N ASP A 88 -18.24 -54.21 -24.34
CA ASP A 88 -19.16 -54.26 -23.20
C ASP A 88 -19.06 -53.05 -22.26
N PHE A 89 -17.88 -52.42 -22.17
CA PHE A 89 -17.64 -51.31 -21.25
C PHE A 89 -16.61 -50.29 -21.75
N ILE A 90 -16.58 -49.15 -21.06
CA ILE A 90 -15.47 -48.19 -21.02
C ILE A 90 -15.01 -48.14 -19.56
N ARG A 91 -13.72 -48.25 -19.28
CA ARG A 91 -13.17 -48.29 -17.93
C ARG A 91 -11.93 -47.38 -17.82
N ILE A 92 -11.84 -46.66 -16.72
CA ILE A 92 -10.66 -45.89 -16.30
C ILE A 92 -10.20 -46.50 -14.98
N VAL A 93 -8.91 -46.79 -14.83
CA VAL A 93 -8.38 -47.55 -13.68
C VAL A 93 -7.14 -46.87 -13.13
N MET A 94 -7.04 -46.72 -11.81
CA MET A 94 -5.78 -46.33 -11.17
C MET A 94 -5.06 -47.59 -10.61
N PRO A 95 -4.01 -48.10 -11.26
CA PRO A 95 -3.29 -49.28 -10.81
C PRO A 95 -2.35 -48.99 -9.62
N MET A 96 -2.06 -50.02 -8.83
CA MET A 96 -0.94 -50.02 -7.89
C MET A 96 0.36 -50.33 -8.65
N PRO A 97 1.40 -49.47 -8.57
CA PRO A 97 2.70 -49.77 -9.15
C PRO A 97 3.28 -51.08 -8.61
N ASN A 98 3.94 -51.86 -9.47
CA ASN A 98 4.78 -53.01 -9.10
C ASN A 98 4.08 -54.09 -8.24
N LYS A 99 2.78 -54.36 -8.46
CA LYS A 99 2.03 -55.45 -7.81
C LYS A 99 1.70 -56.59 -8.76
N THR A 100 2.08 -57.81 -8.38
CA THR A 100 1.71 -59.08 -9.02
C THR A 100 1.07 -60.02 -7.99
N PRO A 101 -0.20 -60.43 -8.14
CA PRO A 101 -1.15 -60.02 -9.18
C PRO A 101 -1.51 -58.52 -9.10
N PRO A 102 -2.02 -57.91 -10.19
CA PRO A 102 -2.39 -56.50 -10.21
C PRO A 102 -3.40 -56.13 -9.12
N GLN A 103 -3.23 -54.93 -8.56
CA GLN A 103 -4.13 -54.31 -7.59
C GLN A 103 -4.47 -52.88 -8.04
N TYR A 104 -5.62 -52.35 -7.60
CA TYR A 104 -6.19 -51.10 -8.09
C TYR A 104 -6.65 -50.19 -6.94
N MET A 105 -6.22 -48.92 -6.97
CA MET A 105 -6.61 -47.89 -6.00
C MET A 105 -8.05 -47.40 -6.21
N GLY A 106 -8.51 -47.42 -7.46
CA GLY A 106 -9.85 -47.01 -7.85
C GLY A 106 -10.14 -47.30 -9.31
N TYR A 107 -11.42 -47.26 -9.69
CA TYR A 107 -11.84 -47.34 -11.09
C TYR A 107 -13.13 -46.56 -11.35
N ILE A 108 -13.30 -46.12 -12.59
CA ILE A 108 -14.57 -45.66 -13.17
C ILE A 108 -14.94 -46.64 -14.27
N GLN A 109 -16.19 -47.10 -14.34
CA GLN A 109 -16.65 -48.00 -15.39
C GLN A 109 -18.05 -47.60 -15.89
N PHE A 110 -18.17 -47.39 -17.19
CA PHE A 110 -19.43 -47.28 -17.91
C PHE A 110 -19.76 -48.62 -18.61
N ALA A 111 -20.91 -49.20 -18.30
CA ALA A 111 -21.39 -50.45 -18.89
C ALA A 111 -22.29 -50.18 -20.10
N LYS A 112 -21.79 -50.43 -21.32
CA LYS A 112 -22.45 -50.07 -22.59
C LYS A 112 -23.84 -50.71 -22.75
N LYS A 113 -24.01 -51.95 -22.28
CA LYS A 113 -25.28 -52.70 -22.36
C LYS A 113 -26.40 -52.16 -21.46
N THR A 114 -26.06 -51.47 -20.38
CA THR A 114 -27.05 -51.05 -19.35
C THR A 114 -27.07 -49.54 -19.11
N GLY A 115 -26.15 -48.78 -19.71
CA GLY A 115 -26.05 -47.33 -19.54
C GLY A 115 -25.67 -46.88 -18.12
N HIS A 116 -25.06 -47.76 -17.31
CA HIS A 116 -24.69 -47.44 -15.92
C HIS A 116 -23.24 -46.97 -15.81
N VAL A 117 -23.00 -45.93 -15.02
CA VAL A 117 -21.65 -45.50 -14.62
C VAL A 117 -21.42 -45.89 -13.15
N THR A 118 -20.27 -46.46 -12.85
CA THR A 118 -19.83 -46.80 -11.49
C THR A 118 -18.46 -46.19 -11.23
N LEU A 119 -18.32 -45.39 -10.17
CA LEU A 119 -17.03 -44.86 -9.70
C LEU A 119 -16.71 -45.50 -8.35
N VAL A 120 -15.49 -46.02 -8.15
CA VAL A 120 -15.07 -46.69 -6.92
C VAL A 120 -13.69 -46.22 -6.48
N ASN A 121 -13.57 -45.88 -5.20
CA ASN A 121 -12.31 -45.67 -4.50
C ASN A 121 -12.11 -46.75 -3.45
N ALA A 122 -10.95 -47.40 -3.48
CA ALA A 122 -10.54 -48.33 -2.44
C ALA A 122 -10.22 -47.59 -1.13
N CYS A 123 -10.41 -48.26 0.00
CA CYS A 123 -9.94 -47.81 1.32
C CYS A 123 -10.37 -46.37 1.68
N SER A 124 -11.56 -45.98 1.23
CA SER A 124 -12.17 -44.67 1.43
C SER A 124 -13.41 -44.80 2.30
N THR A 125 -13.75 -43.76 3.06
CA THR A 125 -14.92 -43.76 3.97
C THR A 125 -15.87 -42.59 3.66
N LEU A 126 -17.16 -42.80 3.93
CA LEU A 126 -18.18 -41.75 3.86
C LEU A 126 -18.92 -41.71 5.21
N GLN A 127 -18.82 -40.58 5.91
CA GLN A 127 -19.47 -40.36 7.21
C GLN A 127 -20.63 -39.36 7.06
N PRO A 128 -21.67 -39.40 7.93
CA PRO A 128 -22.80 -38.48 7.83
C PRO A 128 -22.39 -37.00 7.89
N LYS A 129 -21.31 -36.68 8.63
CA LYS A 129 -20.73 -35.32 8.67
C LYS A 129 -20.32 -34.79 7.30
N HIS A 130 -19.95 -35.65 6.35
CA HIS A 130 -19.64 -35.26 4.97
C HIS A 130 -20.88 -34.75 4.19
N LEU A 131 -22.10 -34.90 4.74
CA LEU A 131 -23.32 -34.28 4.21
C LEU A 131 -23.51 -32.82 4.70
N GLN A 132 -22.90 -32.40 5.82
CA GLN A 132 -22.98 -31.02 6.35
C GLN A 132 -22.23 -30.02 5.45
N LEU A 133 -22.84 -28.87 5.12
CA LEU A 133 -22.21 -27.82 4.31
C LEU A 133 -20.88 -27.33 4.93
N GLY A 134 -19.91 -26.94 4.11
CA GLY A 134 -18.57 -26.52 4.56
C GLY A 134 -17.64 -27.62 5.11
N SER A 135 -18.16 -28.78 5.51
CA SER A 135 -17.37 -29.91 6.07
C SER A 135 -16.45 -30.53 5.01
N THR A 136 -15.13 -30.48 5.24
CA THR A 136 -14.10 -30.90 4.28
C THR A 136 -12.78 -31.21 4.96
N SER A 137 -12.22 -32.39 4.72
CA SER A 137 -10.86 -32.76 5.15
C SER A 137 -9.76 -32.23 4.22
N LYS A 138 -10.13 -31.60 3.10
CA LYS A 138 -9.22 -31.25 1.99
C LYS A 138 -8.70 -29.80 2.03
N ARG A 139 -9.01 -29.02 3.07
CA ARG A 139 -8.84 -27.55 3.08
C ARG A 139 -7.39 -27.09 2.95
N HIS A 140 -6.44 -27.85 3.51
CA HIS A 140 -5.03 -27.45 3.65
C HIS A 140 -4.05 -28.28 2.80
N ASP A 141 -4.53 -29.23 1.98
CA ASP A 141 -3.64 -30.02 1.10
C ASP A 141 -3.50 -29.33 -0.28
N PRO A 142 -2.31 -28.83 -0.66
CA PRO A 142 -2.10 -28.16 -1.95
C PRO A 142 -2.16 -29.11 -3.15
N ARG A 143 -2.04 -30.43 -2.95
CA ARG A 143 -2.13 -31.46 -4.00
C ARG A 143 -3.57 -31.67 -4.48
N LEU A 144 -4.54 -31.47 -3.59
CA LEU A 144 -5.95 -31.70 -3.86
C LEU A 144 -6.59 -30.50 -4.57
N ALA A 145 -7.51 -30.78 -5.50
CA ALA A 145 -8.19 -29.73 -6.27
C ALA A 145 -9.48 -29.25 -5.59
N GLY A 146 -10.17 -30.10 -4.83
CA GLY A 146 -11.44 -29.75 -4.17
C GLY A 146 -11.29 -29.28 -2.72
N ARG A 147 -11.46 -27.98 -2.43
CA ARG A 147 -11.22 -27.43 -1.06
C ARG A 147 -12.46 -27.19 -0.18
N HIS A 148 -13.68 -27.08 -0.72
CA HIS A 148 -14.85 -26.53 0.00
C HIS A 148 -15.92 -27.54 0.50
N GLY A 149 -15.76 -28.86 0.31
CA GLY A 149 -16.68 -29.88 0.88
C GLY A 149 -18.07 -30.06 0.22
N GLU A 150 -18.52 -29.12 -0.61
CA GLU A 150 -19.89 -29.14 -1.17
C GLU A 150 -20.06 -30.02 -2.44
N GLY A 151 -18.98 -30.27 -3.19
CA GLY A 151 -19.02 -30.82 -4.56
C GLY A 151 -19.73 -32.16 -4.74
N LEU A 152 -19.64 -33.09 -3.78
CA LEU A 152 -20.37 -34.37 -3.87
C LEU A 152 -21.89 -34.16 -3.88
N LYS A 153 -22.39 -33.21 -3.08
CA LYS A 153 -23.83 -32.96 -2.91
C LYS A 153 -24.39 -32.25 -4.11
N ILE A 154 -23.63 -31.26 -4.62
CA ILE A 154 -23.91 -30.54 -5.87
C ILE A 154 -24.03 -31.54 -7.02
N ALA A 155 -23.04 -32.43 -7.20
CA ALA A 155 -23.07 -33.42 -8.27
C ALA A 155 -24.30 -34.34 -8.20
N VAL A 156 -24.60 -34.88 -7.01
CA VAL A 156 -25.76 -35.76 -6.81
C VAL A 156 -27.08 -35.00 -7.05
N LEU A 157 -27.19 -33.75 -6.59
CA LEU A 157 -28.37 -32.90 -6.82
C LEU A 157 -28.61 -32.68 -8.32
N VAL A 158 -27.58 -32.26 -9.06
CA VAL A 158 -27.68 -31.97 -10.50
C VAL A 158 -28.04 -33.25 -11.28
N LEU A 159 -27.34 -34.36 -11.03
CA LEU A 159 -27.66 -35.66 -11.63
C LEU A 159 -29.13 -36.06 -11.38
N MET A 160 -29.63 -35.88 -10.15
CA MET A 160 -31.03 -36.19 -9.82
C MET A 160 -32.06 -35.19 -10.38
N ARG A 161 -31.66 -33.93 -10.61
CA ARG A 161 -32.50 -32.93 -11.29
C ARG A 161 -32.69 -33.30 -12.75
N GLU A 162 -31.62 -33.71 -13.43
CA GLU A 162 -31.60 -34.15 -14.84
C GLU A 162 -32.07 -35.61 -15.03
N GLY A 163 -32.70 -36.22 -14.01
CA GLY A 163 -33.38 -37.51 -14.13
C GLY A 163 -32.50 -38.76 -13.95
N HIS A 164 -31.23 -38.61 -13.59
CA HIS A 164 -30.36 -39.75 -13.23
C HIS A 164 -30.59 -40.17 -11.77
N GLN A 165 -30.63 -41.48 -11.52
CA GLN A 165 -30.74 -42.04 -10.18
C GLN A 165 -29.34 -42.32 -9.62
N VAL A 166 -28.99 -41.69 -8.50
CA VAL A 166 -27.66 -41.82 -7.87
C VAL A 166 -27.76 -42.55 -6.53
N ARG A 167 -26.87 -43.51 -6.33
CA ARG A 167 -26.80 -44.37 -5.13
C ARG A 167 -25.35 -44.57 -4.72
N ILE A 168 -25.03 -44.47 -3.44
CA ILE A 168 -23.68 -44.70 -2.93
C ILE A 168 -23.68 -45.94 -2.01
N GLU A 169 -22.67 -46.80 -2.15
CA GLU A 169 -22.34 -47.86 -1.20
C GLU A 169 -21.02 -47.50 -0.51
N ALA A 170 -21.06 -47.30 0.81
CA ALA A 170 -19.90 -46.92 1.62
C ALA A 170 -20.20 -47.16 3.11
N SER A 171 -19.17 -47.42 3.92
CA SER A 171 -19.27 -47.52 5.39
C SER A 171 -20.35 -48.52 5.85
N ARG A 172 -20.40 -49.69 5.19
CA ARG A 172 -21.42 -50.76 5.37
C ARG A 172 -22.87 -50.33 5.08
N HIS A 173 -23.09 -49.17 4.45
CA HIS A 173 -24.41 -48.57 4.20
C HIS A 173 -24.71 -48.31 2.73
N LYS A 174 -26.00 -48.36 2.38
CA LYS A 174 -26.56 -47.94 1.09
C LYS A 174 -27.24 -46.58 1.24
N TRP A 175 -26.60 -45.56 0.68
CA TRP A 175 -27.03 -44.17 0.70
C TRP A 175 -27.90 -43.93 -0.54
N ARG A 176 -29.15 -43.53 -0.33
CA ARG A 176 -30.13 -43.21 -1.37
C ARG A 176 -30.55 -41.75 -1.24
N PHE A 177 -30.43 -40.99 -2.32
CA PHE A 177 -30.84 -39.60 -2.37
C PHE A 177 -32.25 -39.49 -2.96
N GLY A 178 -32.95 -38.41 -2.65
CA GLY A 178 -34.29 -38.16 -3.17
C GLY A 178 -34.97 -36.93 -2.58
N PHE A 179 -36.05 -36.51 -3.24
CA PHE A 179 -36.88 -35.40 -2.79
C PHE A 179 -38.15 -35.94 -2.10
N LYS A 180 -38.61 -35.30 -1.01
CA LYS A 180 -39.79 -35.74 -0.24
C LYS A 180 -40.82 -34.61 -0.08
N SER A 181 -42.08 -35.04 0.07
CA SER A 181 -43.32 -34.27 0.32
C SER A 181 -43.74 -33.25 -0.75
N PRO A 182 -45.05 -32.96 -0.93
CA PRO A 182 -45.52 -31.84 -1.74
C PRO A 182 -45.49 -30.53 -0.93
N PRO A 183 -45.04 -29.40 -1.52
CA PRO A 183 -44.34 -29.28 -2.80
C PRO A 183 -42.91 -29.84 -2.71
N ILE A 184 -42.48 -30.53 -3.78
CA ILE A 184 -41.23 -31.29 -3.86
C ILE A 184 -40.01 -30.35 -3.80
N THR A 185 -39.56 -30.04 -2.58
CA THR A 185 -38.60 -28.95 -2.31
C THR A 185 -37.39 -29.39 -1.49
N GLN A 186 -37.54 -30.37 -0.59
CA GLN A 186 -36.47 -30.81 0.31
C GLN A 186 -35.66 -31.97 -0.28
N PHE A 187 -34.36 -31.74 -0.48
CA PHE A 187 -33.40 -32.78 -0.85
C PHE A 187 -32.95 -33.57 0.39
N THR A 188 -33.01 -34.90 0.31
CA THR A 188 -32.77 -35.81 1.46
C THR A 188 -31.86 -36.97 1.08
N CYS A 189 -31.16 -37.53 2.06
CA CYS A 189 -30.41 -38.77 1.94
C CYS A 189 -30.84 -39.77 3.01
N THR A 190 -31.25 -40.97 2.58
CA THR A 190 -31.57 -42.11 3.45
C THR A 190 -30.46 -43.17 3.39
N MET A 191 -29.83 -43.42 4.54
CA MET A 191 -28.81 -44.43 4.76
C MET A 191 -29.46 -45.73 5.26
N ASN A 192 -29.24 -46.83 4.56
CA ASN A 192 -29.79 -48.15 4.90
C ASN A 192 -28.64 -49.13 5.21
N PRO A 193 -28.63 -49.82 6.37
CA PRO A 193 -27.62 -50.83 6.67
C PRO A 193 -27.58 -51.98 5.64
N SER A 194 -26.38 -52.49 5.35
CA SER A 194 -26.18 -53.60 4.42
C SER A 194 -26.40 -54.97 5.10
N LYS A 195 -27.31 -55.78 4.55
CA LYS A 195 -27.55 -57.18 4.99
C LYS A 195 -26.48 -58.20 4.53
N LYS A 196 -25.33 -57.75 4.02
CA LYS A 196 -24.24 -58.67 3.61
C LYS A 196 -23.48 -59.13 4.87
N PRO A 197 -23.16 -60.43 5.04
CA PRO A 197 -22.42 -60.91 6.20
C PRO A 197 -21.01 -60.29 6.25
N ILE A 198 -20.52 -60.05 7.47
CA ILE A 198 -19.15 -59.64 7.74
C ILE A 198 -18.25 -60.83 7.40
N ASN A 199 -17.33 -60.66 6.46
CA ASN A 199 -16.34 -61.66 6.09
C ASN A 199 -14.96 -61.12 6.44
N THR A 200 -14.44 -61.52 7.61
CA THR A 200 -13.21 -60.99 8.23
C THR A 200 -11.99 -61.10 7.33
N ASP A 201 -11.91 -62.14 6.51
CA ASP A 201 -10.76 -62.40 5.63
C ASP A 201 -10.74 -61.48 4.38
N ALA A 202 -11.83 -60.73 4.13
CA ALA A 202 -11.96 -59.81 2.99
C ALA A 202 -11.81 -58.33 3.36
N GLU A 203 -11.65 -57.99 4.65
CA GLU A 203 -11.55 -56.62 5.17
C GLU A 203 -10.10 -56.11 5.30
N SER A 204 -9.18 -56.63 4.47
CA SER A 204 -7.84 -56.04 4.33
C SER A 204 -7.91 -54.57 3.89
N HIS A 205 -7.20 -53.68 4.58
CA HIS A 205 -6.95 -52.27 4.16
C HIS A 205 -5.99 -52.18 2.96
N ALA A 206 -6.19 -53.03 1.96
CA ALA A 206 -5.40 -53.11 0.73
C ALA A 206 -6.24 -52.71 -0.49
N ALA A 207 -5.54 -52.30 -1.55
CA ALA A 207 -6.09 -51.99 -2.86
C ALA A 207 -6.90 -53.18 -3.45
N MET A 208 -7.83 -52.86 -4.35
CA MET A 208 -8.77 -53.85 -4.92
C MET A 208 -8.04 -54.83 -5.84
N SER A 209 -8.25 -56.14 -5.68
CA SER A 209 -7.72 -57.18 -6.58
C SER A 209 -8.66 -57.54 -7.75
N LYS A 210 -9.90 -57.01 -7.74
CA LYS A 210 -10.94 -57.24 -8.76
C LYS A 210 -11.79 -55.97 -8.90
N PHE A 211 -12.37 -55.73 -10.08
CA PHE A 211 -13.30 -54.61 -10.33
C PHE A 211 -14.68 -54.83 -9.68
N LYS A 212 -14.73 -54.87 -8.35
CA LYS A 212 -15.91 -55.09 -7.54
C LYS A 212 -15.75 -54.41 -6.17
N ASN A 213 -16.67 -53.52 -5.81
CA ASN A 213 -16.61 -52.77 -4.57
C ASN A 213 -16.87 -53.63 -3.31
N ARG A 214 -16.14 -53.33 -2.24
CA ARG A 214 -16.34 -53.84 -0.88
C ARG A 214 -17.04 -52.76 -0.06
N ILE A 215 -18.35 -52.89 0.17
CA ILE A 215 -19.16 -51.87 0.88
C ILE A 215 -18.66 -51.48 2.29
N ALA A 216 -17.81 -52.31 2.91
CA ALA A 216 -17.19 -52.03 4.20
C ALA A 216 -16.00 -51.06 4.11
N THR A 217 -15.17 -51.18 3.08
CA THR A 217 -13.85 -50.52 2.97
C THR A 217 -13.71 -49.58 1.77
N ASP A 218 -14.63 -49.64 0.80
CA ASP A 218 -14.58 -48.86 -0.43
C ASP A 218 -15.79 -47.91 -0.53
N VAL A 219 -15.61 -46.74 -1.15
CA VAL A 219 -16.72 -45.85 -1.55
C VAL A 219 -17.05 -46.12 -3.01
N ALA A 220 -18.27 -46.55 -3.30
CA ALA A 220 -18.76 -46.81 -4.65
C ALA A 220 -20.01 -45.98 -4.99
N ILE A 221 -19.90 -45.11 -5.99
CA ILE A 221 -20.98 -44.27 -6.52
C ILE A 221 -21.53 -44.96 -7.78
N PHE A 222 -22.84 -45.21 -7.79
CA PHE A 222 -23.57 -45.79 -8.92
C PHE A 222 -24.51 -44.73 -9.49
N ILE A 223 -24.33 -44.42 -10.78
CA ILE A 223 -25.21 -43.57 -11.58
C ILE A 223 -25.99 -44.50 -12.50
N SER A 224 -27.27 -44.67 -12.19
CA SER A 224 -28.25 -45.37 -13.01
C SER A 224 -29.04 -44.36 -13.84
N PRO A 225 -29.27 -44.59 -15.14
CA PRO A 225 -29.87 -43.60 -16.00
C PRO A 225 -31.40 -43.62 -15.92
N GLY A 226 -32.06 -42.48 -16.11
CA GLY A 226 -33.51 -42.41 -16.30
C GLY A 226 -33.96 -42.92 -17.67
N ALA A 227 -33.14 -42.74 -18.71
CA ALA A 227 -33.45 -43.05 -20.11
C ALA A 227 -32.31 -43.77 -20.89
N GLY A 228 -31.30 -44.28 -20.18
CA GLY A 228 -30.04 -44.82 -20.75
C GLY A 228 -29.00 -43.74 -21.08
N ILE A 229 -27.85 -43.74 -20.38
CA ILE A 229 -26.67 -42.96 -20.81
C ILE A 229 -26.05 -43.69 -22.00
N LYS A 230 -25.85 -43.01 -23.13
CA LYS A 230 -25.21 -43.60 -24.31
C LYS A 230 -23.68 -43.55 -24.20
N PRO A 231 -22.95 -44.38 -24.96
CA PRO A 231 -21.49 -44.29 -25.03
C PRO A 231 -20.97 -42.91 -25.48
N SER A 232 -21.70 -42.22 -26.36
CA SER A 232 -21.41 -40.83 -26.77
C SER A 232 -21.39 -39.88 -25.58
N ASP A 233 -22.47 -39.89 -24.81
CA ASP A 233 -22.72 -38.95 -23.71
C ASP A 233 -21.69 -39.17 -22.60
N PHE A 234 -21.33 -40.43 -22.32
CA PHE A 234 -20.24 -40.72 -21.38
C PHE A 234 -18.87 -40.25 -21.89
N MET A 235 -18.55 -40.38 -23.18
CA MET A 235 -17.30 -39.84 -23.75
C MET A 235 -17.25 -38.31 -23.72
N GLU A 236 -18.39 -37.63 -23.80
CA GLU A 236 -18.52 -36.20 -23.55
C GLU A 236 -18.29 -35.86 -22.07
N TRP A 237 -18.80 -36.66 -21.13
CA TRP A 237 -18.52 -36.47 -19.70
C TRP A 237 -17.03 -36.61 -19.37
N LEU A 238 -16.28 -37.44 -20.11
CA LEU A 238 -14.82 -37.57 -19.93
C LEU A 238 -14.01 -36.35 -20.43
N GLN A 239 -14.62 -35.40 -21.15
CA GLN A 239 -13.91 -34.20 -21.63
C GLN A 239 -13.44 -33.25 -20.51
N VAL A 240 -13.89 -33.50 -19.28
CA VAL A 240 -13.61 -32.68 -18.09
C VAL A 240 -12.19 -32.86 -17.51
N THR A 241 -11.37 -33.77 -18.04
CA THR A 241 -10.05 -34.07 -17.46
C THR A 241 -8.97 -34.46 -18.49
N LEU A 242 -7.78 -33.89 -18.32
CA LEU A 242 -6.55 -34.23 -19.06
C LEU A 242 -5.85 -35.49 -18.52
N ASP A 243 -6.34 -36.07 -17.43
CA ASP A 243 -5.81 -37.36 -16.95
C ASP A 243 -6.18 -38.52 -17.92
N ILE A 244 -7.17 -38.29 -18.79
CA ILE A 244 -7.70 -39.27 -19.76
C ILE A 244 -7.52 -38.76 -21.19
N LEU A 245 -7.75 -37.47 -21.42
CA LEU A 245 -7.46 -36.83 -22.71
C LEU A 245 -5.95 -36.66 -22.86
N ASN A 246 -5.37 -37.17 -23.96
CA ASN A 246 -3.96 -36.98 -24.28
C ASN A 246 -3.84 -36.04 -25.49
N PRO A 247 -3.68 -34.71 -25.31
CA PRO A 247 -3.63 -33.75 -26.40
C PRO A 247 -2.28 -33.89 -27.10
N ARG A 248 -2.30 -34.13 -28.42
CA ARG A 248 -1.08 -34.49 -29.18
C ARG A 248 -0.14 -33.31 -29.34
N ASP A 249 -0.69 -32.15 -29.70
CA ASP A 249 0.08 -30.92 -29.92
C ASP A 249 0.10 -30.07 -28.64
N THR A 250 0.72 -30.64 -27.60
CA THR A 250 0.91 -30.00 -26.29
C THR A 250 2.32 -29.44 -26.15
N ILE A 251 2.43 -28.18 -25.76
CA ILE A 251 3.70 -27.56 -25.35
C ILE A 251 3.69 -27.36 -23.85
N LYS A 252 4.69 -27.92 -23.17
CA LYS A 252 4.83 -27.85 -21.71
C LYS A 252 5.77 -26.71 -21.34
N THR A 253 5.35 -25.90 -20.38
CA THR A 253 6.12 -24.79 -19.80
C THR A 253 6.20 -24.96 -18.28
N THR A 254 6.93 -24.11 -17.58
CA THR A 254 7.02 -24.17 -16.11
C THR A 254 5.73 -23.71 -15.42
N GLY A 255 4.96 -22.81 -16.04
CA GLY A 255 3.68 -22.32 -15.52
C GLY A 255 2.45 -23.15 -15.91
N GLY A 256 2.53 -23.92 -17.01
CA GLY A 256 1.41 -24.71 -17.52
C GLY A 256 1.63 -25.32 -18.91
N ASP A 257 0.58 -25.87 -19.50
CA ASP A 257 0.58 -26.40 -20.87
C ASP A 257 -0.22 -25.50 -21.84
N LEU A 258 0.26 -25.41 -23.08
CA LEU A 258 -0.44 -24.84 -24.24
C LEU A 258 -0.90 -25.96 -25.18
N PHE A 259 -2.17 -25.97 -25.56
CA PHE A 259 -2.74 -26.91 -26.53
C PHE A 259 -2.99 -26.21 -27.86
N LEU A 260 -2.29 -26.66 -28.91
CA LEU A 260 -2.42 -26.15 -30.27
C LEU A 260 -3.56 -26.82 -31.06
N ASP A 261 -4.09 -27.92 -30.53
CA ASP A 261 -5.19 -28.70 -31.09
C ASP A 261 -6.53 -27.94 -30.94
N GLU A 262 -7.20 -27.70 -32.07
CA GLU A 262 -8.47 -26.95 -32.16
C GLU A 262 -9.59 -27.57 -31.30
N SER A 263 -9.55 -28.88 -31.03
CA SER A 263 -10.51 -29.53 -30.12
C SER A 263 -10.37 -29.10 -28.65
N PHE A 264 -9.28 -28.42 -28.29
CA PHE A 264 -9.06 -27.76 -27.01
C PHE A 264 -9.19 -26.23 -27.06
N SER A 265 -9.52 -25.66 -28.23
CA SER A 265 -9.83 -24.23 -28.41
C SER A 265 -10.89 -23.76 -27.41
N ASN A 266 -10.71 -22.56 -26.88
CA ASN A 266 -11.56 -21.99 -25.84
C ASN A 266 -11.78 -22.90 -24.61
N LYS A 267 -10.79 -23.72 -24.20
CA LYS A 267 -10.82 -24.48 -22.93
C LYS A 267 -9.65 -24.10 -22.02
N ILE A 268 -9.94 -23.96 -20.72
CA ILE A 268 -8.93 -23.77 -19.67
C ILE A 268 -9.07 -24.92 -18.68
N TYR A 269 -7.96 -25.56 -18.35
CA TYR A 269 -7.83 -26.59 -17.33
C TYR A 269 -7.00 -26.05 -16.15
N LEU A 270 -7.27 -26.54 -14.95
CA LEU A 270 -6.47 -26.29 -13.75
C LEU A 270 -6.08 -27.63 -13.14
N LYS A 271 -4.77 -27.90 -13.04
CA LYS A 271 -4.21 -29.19 -12.58
C LYS A 271 -4.78 -30.40 -13.32
N GLY A 272 -5.11 -30.22 -14.60
CA GLY A 272 -5.73 -31.25 -15.45
C GLY A 272 -7.26 -31.35 -15.38
N LEU A 273 -7.97 -30.46 -14.66
CA LEU A 273 -9.44 -30.45 -14.60
C LEU A 273 -10.02 -29.22 -15.33
N LEU A 274 -10.98 -29.44 -16.23
CA LEU A 274 -11.61 -28.39 -17.05
C LEU A 274 -12.32 -27.35 -16.18
N LEU A 275 -12.13 -26.06 -16.42
CA LEU A 275 -12.89 -25.01 -15.73
C LEU A 275 -14.25 -24.78 -16.44
N PRO A 276 -15.39 -24.80 -15.72
CA PRO A 276 -16.69 -24.50 -16.31
C PRO A 276 -16.72 -23.11 -16.94
N GLN A 277 -17.30 -22.98 -18.13
CA GLN A 277 -17.52 -21.68 -18.77
C GLN A 277 -19.00 -21.32 -18.76
N SER A 278 -19.32 -20.14 -18.23
CA SER A 278 -20.68 -19.59 -18.39
C SER A 278 -20.94 -19.31 -19.87
N PRO A 279 -22.09 -19.69 -20.44
CA PRO A 279 -22.44 -19.39 -21.83
C PRO A 279 -22.37 -17.89 -22.17
N SER A 280 -22.61 -17.02 -21.18
CA SER A 280 -22.51 -15.56 -21.27
C SER A 280 -21.07 -15.01 -21.13
N ALA A 281 -20.07 -15.87 -20.93
CA ALA A 281 -18.68 -15.48 -20.67
C ALA A 281 -17.68 -16.28 -21.52
N SER A 282 -18.06 -16.68 -22.74
CA SER A 282 -17.12 -17.23 -23.71
C SER A 282 -15.98 -16.24 -23.95
N LYS A 283 -14.75 -16.67 -23.64
CA LYS A 283 -13.56 -15.84 -23.77
C LYS A 283 -13.09 -15.73 -25.22
N ASN A 284 -13.51 -16.64 -26.10
CA ASN A 284 -13.04 -16.70 -27.49
C ASN A 284 -11.50 -16.73 -27.54
N LEU A 285 -10.92 -17.67 -26.77
CA LEU A 285 -9.51 -18.04 -26.88
C LEU A 285 -9.33 -18.89 -28.13
N ILE A 286 -8.25 -18.68 -28.89
CA ILE A 286 -7.96 -19.54 -30.05
C ILE A 286 -7.44 -20.91 -29.60
N TYR A 287 -6.70 -20.94 -28.49
CA TYR A 287 -6.00 -22.12 -28.02
C TYR A 287 -6.51 -22.61 -26.67
N GLY A 288 -6.09 -23.82 -26.28
CA GLY A 288 -6.37 -24.40 -24.98
C GLY A 288 -5.21 -24.23 -23.99
N TYR A 289 -5.50 -24.15 -22.70
CA TYR A 289 -4.50 -23.93 -21.65
C TYR A 289 -4.71 -24.88 -20.46
N ASN A 290 -3.64 -25.30 -19.80
CA ASN A 290 -3.69 -25.99 -18.49
C ASN A 290 -2.76 -25.32 -17.49
N PHE A 291 -3.29 -24.76 -16.41
CA PHE A 291 -2.49 -24.13 -15.37
C PHE A 291 -2.07 -25.14 -14.30
N TYR A 292 -0.81 -25.10 -13.86
CA TYR A 292 -0.32 -25.96 -12.77
C TYR A 292 -0.68 -25.41 -11.38
N SER A 293 -0.88 -24.10 -11.27
CA SER A 293 -1.26 -23.38 -10.05
C SER A 293 -2.50 -22.49 -10.26
N GLY A 294 -3.13 -22.08 -9.16
CA GLY A 294 -4.30 -21.19 -9.18
C GLY A 294 -5.31 -21.46 -8.07
N ALA A 295 -6.10 -20.43 -7.74
CA ALA A 295 -7.22 -20.53 -6.80
C ALA A 295 -8.57 -20.29 -7.52
N LEU A 296 -9.58 -21.08 -7.16
CA LEU A 296 -10.95 -20.96 -7.70
C LEU A 296 -11.87 -20.25 -6.72
N ASN A 297 -12.91 -19.59 -7.25
CA ASN A 297 -14.01 -19.04 -6.45
C ASN A 297 -14.80 -20.17 -5.75
N ARG A 298 -15.65 -19.79 -4.78
CA ARG A 298 -16.51 -20.72 -4.02
C ARG A 298 -17.29 -21.68 -4.93
N ASP A 299 -17.87 -21.15 -6.01
CA ASP A 299 -18.70 -21.90 -6.96
C ASP A 299 -17.89 -22.75 -7.95
N ARG A 300 -16.55 -22.64 -7.93
CA ARG A 300 -15.59 -23.40 -8.75
C ARG A 300 -15.73 -23.21 -10.26
N THR A 301 -16.32 -22.09 -10.67
CA THR A 301 -16.60 -21.71 -12.06
C THR A 301 -15.55 -20.78 -12.66
N ARG A 302 -14.67 -20.17 -11.85
CA ARG A 302 -13.61 -19.27 -12.34
C ARG A 302 -12.44 -19.14 -11.37
N MET A 303 -11.31 -18.70 -11.89
CA MET A 303 -10.18 -18.20 -11.10
C MET A 303 -10.60 -17.02 -10.22
N THR A 304 -9.98 -16.88 -9.04
CA THR A 304 -10.26 -15.77 -8.11
C THR A 304 -9.73 -14.43 -8.63
N ASP A 305 -8.54 -14.39 -9.23
CA ASP A 305 -7.98 -13.19 -9.85
C ASP A 305 -7.89 -13.34 -11.38
N ARG A 306 -8.47 -12.36 -12.10
CA ARG A 306 -8.39 -12.29 -13.57
C ARG A 306 -7.03 -11.78 -14.05
N LYS A 307 -6.27 -11.05 -13.23
CA LYS A 307 -4.91 -10.59 -13.56
C LYS A 307 -3.92 -11.75 -13.45
N GLU A 308 -4.01 -12.58 -12.41
CA GLU A 308 -3.32 -13.87 -12.30
C GLU A 308 -3.55 -14.74 -13.55
N GLU A 309 -4.81 -14.93 -13.96
CA GLU A 309 -5.16 -15.72 -15.16
C GLU A 309 -4.48 -15.20 -16.44
N SER A 310 -4.53 -13.88 -16.68
CA SER A 310 -3.88 -13.25 -17.85
C SER A 310 -2.35 -13.35 -17.82
N ARG A 311 -1.74 -13.23 -16.63
CA ARG A 311 -0.30 -13.41 -16.43
C ARG A 311 0.14 -14.84 -16.75
N MET A 312 -0.60 -15.85 -16.27
CA MET A 312 -0.28 -17.25 -16.57
C MET A 312 -0.37 -17.57 -18.07
N ILE A 313 -1.39 -17.07 -18.78
CA ILE A 313 -1.48 -17.21 -20.25
C ILE A 313 -0.28 -16.52 -20.93
N THR A 314 0.11 -15.33 -20.48
CA THR A 314 1.27 -14.59 -21.02
C THR A 314 2.57 -15.39 -20.85
N GLN A 315 2.82 -15.90 -19.64
CA GLN A 315 4.01 -16.69 -19.31
C GLN A 315 4.08 -17.99 -20.13
N ILE A 316 2.96 -18.69 -20.29
CA ILE A 316 2.89 -19.90 -21.13
C ILE A 316 3.27 -19.57 -22.58
N TRP A 317 2.80 -18.45 -23.15
CA TRP A 317 3.19 -18.04 -24.50
C TRP A 317 4.65 -17.62 -24.61
N GLU A 318 5.19 -16.91 -23.63
CA GLU A 318 6.60 -16.51 -23.57
C GLU A 318 7.53 -17.73 -23.56
N GLU A 319 7.28 -18.69 -22.66
CA GLU A 319 8.07 -19.91 -22.55
C GLU A 319 7.88 -20.83 -23.78
N ALA A 320 6.66 -20.93 -24.32
CA ALA A 320 6.41 -21.70 -25.54
C ALA A 320 7.18 -21.14 -26.74
N ILE A 321 7.13 -19.82 -26.98
CA ILE A 321 7.88 -19.17 -28.07
C ILE A 321 9.40 -19.32 -27.87
N ALA A 322 9.89 -19.34 -26.63
CA ALA A 322 11.30 -19.59 -26.34
C ALA A 322 11.74 -21.05 -26.64
N LEU A 323 10.82 -22.02 -26.63
CA LEU A 323 11.09 -23.41 -26.98
C LEU A 323 11.10 -23.66 -28.50
N ASP A 324 10.17 -23.06 -29.26
CA ASP A 324 10.12 -23.17 -30.73
C ASP A 324 9.62 -21.87 -31.38
N GLU A 325 10.54 -20.91 -31.52
CA GLU A 325 10.25 -19.61 -32.13
C GLU A 325 9.71 -19.75 -33.55
N GLN A 326 10.21 -20.70 -34.34
CA GLN A 326 9.90 -20.81 -35.77
C GLN A 326 8.44 -21.20 -36.02
N ILE A 327 7.88 -22.09 -35.20
CA ILE A 327 6.49 -22.56 -35.33
C ILE A 327 5.51 -21.68 -34.56
N LEU A 328 5.91 -21.13 -33.41
CA LEU A 328 4.97 -20.54 -32.46
C LEU A 328 4.87 -19.03 -32.53
N LEU A 329 5.97 -18.34 -32.90
CA LEU A 329 5.92 -16.90 -33.13
C LEU A 329 4.92 -16.55 -34.24
N PRO A 330 4.86 -17.21 -35.42
CA PRO A 330 3.86 -16.89 -36.44
C PRO A 330 2.43 -17.07 -35.93
N LYS A 331 2.16 -18.15 -35.17
CA LYS A 331 0.85 -18.43 -34.54
C LYS A 331 0.43 -17.33 -33.56
N PHE A 332 1.35 -16.87 -32.71
CA PHE A 332 1.11 -15.79 -31.76
C PHE A 332 0.93 -14.43 -32.46
N VAL A 333 1.72 -14.19 -33.51
CA VAL A 333 1.63 -13.00 -34.37
C VAL A 333 0.29 -12.93 -35.12
N ASP A 334 -0.19 -14.04 -35.67
CA ASP A 334 -1.48 -14.08 -36.38
C ASP A 334 -2.67 -13.93 -35.42
N MET A 335 -2.53 -14.40 -34.17
CA MET A 335 -3.46 -14.15 -33.08
C MET A 335 -3.53 -12.64 -32.75
N LEU A 336 -2.38 -11.95 -32.64
CA LEU A 336 -2.30 -10.49 -32.41
C LEU A 336 -2.82 -9.64 -33.58
N ARG A 337 -2.87 -10.17 -34.81
CA ARG A 337 -3.35 -9.45 -36.01
C ARG A 337 -4.87 -9.38 -36.14
N GLN A 338 -5.62 -10.16 -35.37
CA GLN A 338 -7.08 -10.14 -35.43
C GLN A 338 -7.65 -8.84 -34.83
N SER A 339 -8.80 -8.38 -35.33
CA SER A 339 -9.44 -7.14 -34.88
C SER A 339 -10.93 -7.38 -34.58
N PRO A 340 -11.36 -7.31 -33.30
CA PRO A 340 -10.53 -7.22 -32.10
C PRO A 340 -9.66 -8.48 -31.92
N PRO A 341 -8.50 -8.40 -31.26
CA PRO A 341 -7.72 -9.61 -30.93
C PRO A 341 -8.56 -10.57 -30.07
N PRO A 342 -8.32 -11.89 -30.12
CA PRO A 342 -8.94 -12.87 -29.24
C PRO A 342 -8.43 -12.72 -27.80
N TRP A 343 -9.10 -13.30 -26.81
CA TRP A 343 -8.82 -12.97 -25.40
C TRP A 343 -7.41 -13.35 -24.93
N ASP A 344 -6.82 -14.38 -25.51
CA ASP A 344 -5.41 -14.78 -25.32
C ASP A 344 -4.39 -13.79 -25.91
N ALA A 345 -4.82 -12.87 -26.79
CA ALA A 345 -4.05 -11.73 -27.28
C ALA A 345 -4.60 -10.35 -26.85
N ARG A 346 -5.71 -10.29 -26.09
CA ARG A 346 -6.27 -9.01 -25.62
C ARG A 346 -5.50 -8.49 -24.43
N LYS A 347 -4.74 -7.43 -24.66
CA LYS A 347 -4.26 -6.57 -23.58
C LYS A 347 -4.51 -5.10 -23.86
N ASN A 348 -4.88 -4.36 -22.81
CA ASN A 348 -4.90 -2.90 -22.78
C ASN A 348 -3.47 -2.32 -22.58
N GLU A 349 -2.46 -3.10 -22.96
CA GLU A 349 -1.06 -2.89 -22.65
C GLU A 349 -0.30 -2.41 -23.91
N PHE A 350 0.60 -1.44 -23.73
CA PHE A 350 1.57 -1.01 -24.72
C PHE A 350 2.94 -1.56 -24.31
N TYR A 351 3.54 -2.31 -25.25
CA TYR A 351 4.77 -3.01 -25.00
C TYR A 351 6.00 -2.09 -25.09
N TYR A 352 6.96 -2.25 -24.19
CA TYR A 352 8.26 -1.56 -24.20
C TYR A 352 9.41 -2.51 -23.90
N LEU A 353 10.63 -2.11 -24.23
CA LEU A 353 11.82 -2.91 -23.92
C LEU A 353 12.12 -2.84 -22.42
N ASN A 354 12.25 -4.00 -21.74
CA ASN A 354 12.48 -4.09 -20.29
C ASN A 354 13.74 -3.35 -19.78
N THR A 355 14.64 -2.91 -20.66
CA THR A 355 15.83 -2.12 -20.30
C THR A 355 15.65 -0.60 -20.46
N GLN A 356 14.43 -0.11 -20.70
CA GLN A 356 14.13 1.31 -20.97
C GLN A 356 12.98 1.82 -20.09
N GLU A 357 13.22 2.00 -18.79
CA GLU A 357 12.21 2.51 -17.84
C GLU A 357 11.64 3.89 -18.22
N SER A 358 12.40 4.71 -18.96
CA SER A 358 11.94 6.00 -19.50
C SER A 358 10.67 5.89 -20.36
N ASP A 359 10.47 4.76 -21.03
CA ASP A 359 9.32 4.52 -21.91
C ASP A 359 8.01 4.37 -21.12
N VAL A 360 8.08 3.91 -19.87
CA VAL A 360 6.93 3.72 -18.96
C VAL A 360 6.18 5.03 -18.73
N GLY A 361 6.91 6.14 -18.58
CA GLY A 361 6.33 7.47 -18.42
C GLY A 361 5.54 7.91 -19.65
N ILE A 362 6.13 7.73 -20.84
CA ILE A 362 5.49 8.09 -22.13
C ILE A 362 4.23 7.25 -22.36
N ILE A 363 4.28 5.95 -22.03
CA ILE A 363 3.16 5.02 -22.20
C ILE A 363 1.95 5.40 -21.32
N ASN A 364 2.18 5.60 -20.03
CA ASN A 364 1.13 5.96 -19.09
C ASN A 364 0.59 7.37 -19.38
N GLN A 365 1.49 8.36 -19.44
CA GLN A 365 1.10 9.78 -19.43
C GLN A 365 0.72 10.31 -20.81
N SER A 366 1.46 9.93 -21.86
CA SER A 366 1.23 10.45 -23.22
C SER A 366 0.28 9.57 -24.05
N LEU A 367 0.46 8.25 -24.02
CA LEU A 367 -0.32 7.30 -24.83
C LEU A 367 -1.59 6.78 -24.13
N GLY A 368 -1.72 6.95 -22.80
CA GLY A 368 -2.89 6.51 -22.03
C GLY A 368 -3.08 4.99 -21.98
N LYS A 369 -2.00 4.20 -22.16
CA LYS A 369 -2.01 2.73 -22.18
C LYS A 369 -1.25 2.17 -20.98
N GLN A 370 -1.48 0.91 -20.63
CA GLN A 370 -0.75 0.26 -19.54
C GLN A 370 0.63 -0.22 -20.03
N PRO A 371 1.75 0.05 -19.34
CA PRO A 371 3.07 -0.41 -19.76
C PRO A 371 3.25 -1.91 -19.53
N ALA A 372 3.74 -2.63 -20.53
CA ALA A 372 4.15 -4.03 -20.40
C ALA A 372 5.58 -4.23 -20.89
N ALA A 373 6.47 -4.63 -19.99
CA ALA A 373 7.86 -4.89 -20.32
C ALA A 373 7.97 -6.17 -21.16
N LEU A 374 8.73 -6.11 -22.26
CA LEU A 374 9.12 -7.26 -23.06
C LEU A 374 10.62 -7.56 -22.88
N PRO A 375 11.01 -8.84 -22.76
CA PRO A 375 12.42 -9.24 -22.82
C PRO A 375 13.08 -8.80 -24.14
N PRO A 376 14.41 -8.54 -24.15
CA PRO A 376 15.11 -8.07 -25.35
C PRO A 376 14.95 -8.95 -26.60
N VAL A 377 14.84 -10.26 -26.41
CA VAL A 377 14.62 -11.24 -27.50
C VAL A 377 13.26 -11.01 -28.15
N LEU A 378 12.17 -11.08 -27.38
CA LEU A 378 10.80 -10.89 -27.85
C LEU A 378 10.58 -9.48 -28.42
N TRP A 379 11.19 -8.46 -27.81
CA TRP A 379 11.20 -7.09 -28.35
C TRP A 379 11.87 -7.02 -29.74
N SER A 380 13.07 -7.58 -29.88
CA SER A 380 13.82 -7.59 -31.16
C SER A 380 13.03 -8.30 -32.26
N ILE A 381 12.43 -9.45 -31.92
CA ILE A 381 11.57 -10.24 -32.81
C ILE A 381 10.37 -9.41 -33.30
N LEU A 382 9.60 -8.82 -32.39
CA LEU A 382 8.40 -8.05 -32.73
C LEU A 382 8.72 -6.72 -33.45
N ARG A 383 9.86 -6.09 -33.15
CA ARG A 383 10.39 -4.94 -33.91
C ARG A 383 10.80 -5.34 -35.33
N LYS A 384 11.49 -6.48 -35.50
CA LYS A 384 11.87 -7.03 -36.82
C LYS A 384 10.64 -7.37 -37.67
N ALA A 385 9.57 -7.87 -37.04
CA ALA A 385 8.27 -8.10 -37.66
C ALA A 385 7.44 -6.82 -37.90
N LYS A 386 7.93 -5.63 -37.49
CA LYS A 386 7.25 -4.32 -37.55
C LYS A 386 5.89 -4.27 -36.83
N MET A 387 5.70 -5.10 -35.81
CA MET A 387 4.41 -5.22 -35.11
C MET A 387 4.29 -4.35 -33.85
N ILE A 388 5.42 -3.93 -33.29
CA ILE A 388 5.45 -2.98 -32.18
C ILE A 388 6.30 -1.77 -32.57
N ARG A 389 5.94 -0.62 -32.00
CA ARG A 389 6.65 0.66 -32.12
C ARG A 389 7.24 1.00 -30.75
N THR A 390 8.32 1.79 -30.70
CA THR A 390 8.65 2.51 -29.46
C THR A 390 7.51 3.47 -29.09
N PRO A 391 7.37 3.91 -27.84
CA PRO A 391 6.39 4.94 -27.48
C PRO A 391 6.58 6.21 -28.29
N GLN A 392 7.84 6.58 -28.58
CA GLN A 392 8.17 7.75 -29.39
C GLN A 392 7.80 7.59 -30.87
N GLU A 393 7.99 6.40 -31.45
CA GLU A 393 7.53 6.06 -32.81
C GLU A 393 5.99 6.10 -32.89
N GLU A 394 5.29 5.57 -31.89
CA GLU A 394 3.83 5.63 -31.80
C GLU A 394 3.31 7.08 -31.64
N ARG A 395 3.90 7.91 -30.77
CA ARG A 395 3.56 9.34 -30.67
C ARG A 395 3.75 10.04 -32.02
N THR A 396 4.88 9.80 -32.67
CA THR A 396 5.20 10.40 -33.98
C THR A 396 4.15 10.01 -35.02
N GLU A 397 3.76 8.73 -35.09
CA GLU A 397 2.73 8.25 -36.01
C GLU A 397 1.31 8.74 -35.68
N GLN A 398 1.01 9.08 -34.41
CA GLN A 398 -0.29 9.64 -34.03
C GLN A 398 -0.45 11.13 -34.43
N PHE A 399 0.63 11.92 -34.43
CA PHE A 399 0.61 13.31 -34.91
C PHE A 399 0.86 13.45 -36.43
N LYS A 400 1.53 12.48 -37.05
CA LYS A 400 1.85 12.45 -38.48
C LYS A 400 0.59 12.29 -39.33
N GLY A 401 0.23 13.35 -40.05
CA GLY A 401 -0.96 13.39 -40.90
C GLY A 401 -2.24 13.87 -40.19
N ALA A 402 -2.15 14.33 -38.94
CA ALA A 402 -3.25 15.05 -38.30
C ALA A 402 -3.54 16.36 -39.08
N PRO A 403 -4.80 16.65 -39.47
CA PRO A 403 -5.10 17.81 -40.29
C PRO A 403 -4.99 19.11 -39.47
N GLU A 404 -4.38 20.12 -40.09
CA GLU A 404 -4.22 21.44 -39.50
C GLU A 404 -5.57 22.10 -39.20
N CYS A 405 -5.65 22.77 -38.06
CA CYS A 405 -6.85 23.41 -37.54
C CYS A 405 -6.78 24.93 -37.75
N VAL A 406 -7.73 25.47 -38.52
CA VAL A 406 -7.89 26.92 -38.63
C VAL A 406 -8.44 27.46 -37.32
N VAL A 407 -7.68 28.34 -36.65
CA VAL A 407 -8.09 28.96 -35.39
C VAL A 407 -9.30 29.86 -35.61
N SER A 408 -10.37 29.62 -34.84
CA SER A 408 -11.63 30.36 -34.94
C SER A 408 -11.47 31.84 -34.55
N ASN A 409 -12.29 32.71 -35.14
CA ASN A 409 -12.33 34.15 -34.86
C ASN A 409 -12.97 34.52 -33.50
N ALA A 410 -13.24 33.55 -32.63
CA ALA A 410 -13.71 33.80 -31.27
C ALA A 410 -12.57 34.29 -30.35
N THR A 411 -12.91 35.11 -29.35
CA THR A 411 -11.94 35.76 -28.45
C THR A 411 -11.04 34.77 -27.70
N PHE A 412 -11.57 33.61 -27.30
CA PHE A 412 -10.83 32.60 -26.54
C PHE A 412 -9.72 31.90 -27.37
N PRO A 413 -10.02 31.23 -28.51
CA PRO A 413 -9.00 30.64 -29.39
C PRO A 413 -7.90 31.62 -29.79
N GLN A 414 -8.26 32.85 -30.17
CA GLN A 414 -7.31 33.88 -30.59
C GLN A 414 -6.37 34.28 -29.45
N ASN A 415 -6.87 34.45 -28.22
CA ASN A 415 -6.02 34.79 -27.08
C ASN A 415 -5.11 33.64 -26.65
N VAL A 416 -5.57 32.38 -26.69
CA VAL A 416 -4.71 31.21 -26.44
C VAL A 416 -3.57 31.16 -27.47
N GLN A 417 -3.88 31.27 -28.77
CA GLN A 417 -2.86 31.29 -29.84
C GLN A 417 -1.89 32.49 -29.71
N ARG A 418 -2.39 33.68 -29.36
CA ARG A 418 -1.58 34.89 -29.21
C ARG A 418 -0.61 34.77 -28.03
N LEU A 419 -1.09 34.30 -26.89
CA LEU A 419 -0.32 34.27 -25.66
C LEU A 419 0.67 33.11 -25.61
N ILE A 420 0.38 31.93 -26.17
CA ILE A 420 1.40 30.86 -26.24
C ILE A 420 2.62 31.27 -27.07
N LYS A 421 2.40 32.01 -28.16
CA LYS A 421 3.49 32.61 -28.96
C LYS A 421 4.26 33.66 -28.16
N ALA A 422 3.55 34.55 -27.46
CA ALA A 422 4.17 35.55 -26.59
C ALA A 422 5.04 34.91 -25.48
N SER A 423 4.57 33.82 -24.86
CA SER A 423 5.34 33.08 -23.84
C SER A 423 6.60 32.44 -24.40
N LEU A 424 6.56 31.89 -25.62
CA LEU A 424 7.74 31.33 -26.29
C LEU A 424 8.75 32.43 -26.69
N GLU A 425 8.28 33.64 -27.06
CA GLU A 425 9.15 34.78 -27.42
C GLU A 425 9.95 35.37 -26.23
N LEU A 426 9.64 35.05 -24.98
CA LEU A 426 10.35 35.59 -23.81
C LEU A 426 11.83 35.16 -23.74
N ASP A 427 12.13 33.94 -24.17
CA ASP A 427 13.47 33.34 -24.12
C ASP A 427 14.03 33.02 -25.52
N THR A 428 15.34 33.21 -25.67
CA THR A 428 16.09 32.98 -26.91
C THR A 428 16.09 31.54 -27.39
N ALA A 429 15.90 30.55 -26.52
CA ALA A 429 15.82 29.13 -26.87
C ALA A 429 14.46 28.72 -27.44
N THR A 430 13.40 29.50 -27.20
CA THR A 430 12.03 29.17 -27.61
C THR A 430 11.40 30.11 -28.62
N LYS A 431 11.90 31.35 -28.76
CA LYS A 431 11.31 32.41 -29.60
C LYS A 431 11.11 32.04 -31.08
N ASP A 432 11.96 31.16 -31.62
CA ASP A 432 11.97 30.81 -33.05
C ASP A 432 11.18 29.52 -33.34
N ILE A 433 10.50 28.93 -32.34
CA ILE A 433 9.73 27.68 -32.48
C ILE A 433 8.34 27.97 -33.06
N PRO A 434 8.03 27.54 -34.30
CA PRO A 434 6.69 27.68 -34.87
C PRO A 434 5.66 26.79 -34.17
N VAL A 435 4.49 27.36 -33.90
CA VAL A 435 3.35 26.67 -33.27
C VAL A 435 2.22 26.45 -34.28
N THR A 436 1.85 25.19 -34.51
CA THR A 436 0.74 24.76 -35.38
C THR A 436 -0.35 24.05 -34.58
N PHE A 437 -1.62 24.22 -34.94
CA PHE A 437 -2.75 23.56 -34.27
C PHE A 437 -3.34 22.45 -35.14
N VAL A 438 -3.71 21.31 -34.58
CA VAL A 438 -4.18 20.12 -35.33
C VAL A 438 -5.39 19.44 -34.69
N HIS A 439 -6.00 18.48 -35.41
CA HIS A 439 -7.02 17.57 -34.88
C HIS A 439 -6.43 16.20 -34.51
N CYS A 440 -6.13 15.95 -33.23
CA CYS A 440 -5.59 14.68 -32.72
C CYS A 440 -6.53 14.04 -31.67
N ASN A 441 -7.50 13.22 -32.12
CA ASN A 441 -8.47 12.56 -31.24
C ASN A 441 -7.91 11.37 -30.42
N LYS A 442 -6.59 11.27 -30.19
CA LYS A 442 -5.94 10.01 -29.74
C LYS A 442 -4.88 10.11 -28.64
N THR A 443 -4.42 11.30 -28.25
CA THR A 443 -3.35 11.44 -27.23
C THR A 443 -3.86 12.07 -25.94
N ASN A 444 -3.34 11.58 -24.80
CA ASN A 444 -3.65 12.17 -23.50
C ASN A 444 -2.85 13.47 -23.29
N THR A 445 -1.60 13.51 -23.78
CA THR A 445 -0.83 14.75 -23.95
C THR A 445 -1.29 15.52 -25.19
N GLY A 446 -1.76 16.75 -24.99
CA GLY A 446 -2.30 17.61 -26.04
C GLY A 446 -1.27 18.46 -26.80
N VAL A 447 0.03 18.17 -26.69
CA VAL A 447 1.12 18.85 -27.40
C VAL A 447 2.20 17.85 -27.83
N PHE A 448 2.91 18.18 -28.91
CA PHE A 448 4.02 17.40 -29.46
C PHE A 448 5.01 18.29 -30.19
N PHE A 449 6.26 18.31 -29.76
CA PHE A 449 7.38 18.94 -30.46
C PHE A 449 8.05 17.91 -31.38
N ASN A 450 8.12 18.22 -32.68
CA ASN A 450 8.83 17.38 -33.64
C ASN A 450 10.29 17.88 -33.78
N PRO A 451 11.30 17.16 -33.24
CA PRO A 451 12.70 17.60 -33.31
C PRO A 451 13.28 17.58 -34.73
N VAL A 452 12.64 16.89 -35.69
CA VAL A 452 13.10 16.84 -37.09
C VAL A 452 12.64 18.07 -37.88
N SER A 453 11.43 18.57 -37.62
CA SER A 453 10.90 19.78 -38.29
C SER A 453 11.04 21.05 -37.47
N GLY A 454 11.37 20.95 -36.17
CA GLY A 454 11.42 22.08 -35.24
C GLY A 454 10.05 22.67 -34.89
N VAL A 455 8.95 21.97 -35.18
CA VAL A 455 7.58 22.50 -35.02
C VAL A 455 6.94 21.98 -33.74
N LEU A 456 6.36 22.89 -32.95
CA LEU A 456 5.47 22.55 -31.85
C LEU A 456 4.02 22.40 -32.37
N THR A 457 3.48 21.20 -32.25
CA THR A 457 2.12 20.85 -32.66
C THR A 457 1.22 20.79 -31.42
N VAL A 458 0.10 21.51 -31.45
CA VAL A 458 -0.86 21.63 -30.33
C VAL A 458 -2.22 21.09 -30.77
N ASP A 459 -2.84 20.24 -29.95
CA ASP A 459 -4.18 19.74 -30.26
C ASP A 459 -5.24 20.84 -30.11
N LYS A 460 -6.25 20.83 -30.99
CA LYS A 460 -7.34 21.80 -30.99
C LYS A 460 -8.16 21.84 -29.69
N LYS A 461 -8.09 20.81 -28.82
CA LYS A 461 -8.76 20.83 -27.50
C LYS A 461 -8.40 22.08 -26.70
N TRP A 462 -7.15 22.55 -26.81
CA TRP A 462 -6.67 23.77 -26.15
C TRP A 462 -7.34 25.07 -26.63
N LEU A 463 -7.96 25.05 -27.82
CA LEU A 463 -8.71 26.18 -28.39
C LEU A 463 -10.22 26.11 -28.07
N ASP A 464 -10.73 24.96 -27.65
CA ASP A 464 -12.14 24.77 -27.31
C ASP A 464 -12.36 25.07 -25.82
N TYR A 465 -13.13 26.12 -25.53
CA TYR A 465 -13.41 26.56 -24.16
C TYR A 465 -14.05 25.46 -23.31
N THR A 466 -15.00 24.71 -23.86
CA THR A 466 -15.74 23.70 -23.07
C THR A 466 -14.90 22.44 -22.87
N ALA A 467 -14.21 21.97 -23.91
CA ALA A 467 -13.37 20.79 -23.81
C ALA A 467 -12.20 21.02 -22.83
N ILE A 468 -11.45 22.12 -22.98
CA ILE A 468 -10.27 22.34 -22.14
C ILE A 468 -10.61 22.64 -20.68
N HIS A 469 -11.76 23.25 -20.40
CA HIS A 469 -12.19 23.49 -19.01
C HIS A 469 -12.88 22.29 -18.36
N THR A 470 -13.22 21.24 -19.13
CA THR A 470 -13.58 19.93 -18.55
C THR A 470 -12.34 19.27 -17.94
N GLU A 471 -11.20 19.36 -18.63
CA GLU A 471 -9.89 18.86 -18.15
C GLU A 471 -9.24 19.81 -17.13
N TYR A 472 -9.48 21.12 -17.27
CA TYR A 472 -8.84 22.17 -16.47
C TYR A 472 -9.82 23.29 -16.03
N PRO A 473 -10.74 22.99 -15.10
CA PRO A 473 -11.77 23.93 -14.68
C PRO A 473 -11.21 25.20 -14.04
N CYS A 474 -11.93 26.31 -14.22
CA CYS A 474 -11.69 27.59 -13.54
C CYS A 474 -12.99 28.17 -12.98
N ARG A 475 -12.89 29.28 -12.24
CA ARG A 475 -14.05 29.95 -11.64
C ARG A 475 -15.12 30.31 -12.69
N LEU A 476 -14.73 30.80 -13.87
CA LEU A 476 -15.67 31.16 -14.93
C LEU A 476 -16.32 29.95 -15.62
N SER A 477 -15.61 28.84 -15.80
CA SER A 477 -16.17 27.65 -16.44
C SER A 477 -17.19 26.94 -15.57
N ARG A 478 -17.11 27.07 -14.23
CA ARG A 478 -18.09 26.49 -13.30
C ARG A 478 -19.44 27.21 -13.26
N VAL A 479 -19.47 28.51 -13.60
CA VAL A 479 -20.71 29.32 -13.63
C VAL A 479 -21.44 29.19 -14.99
N ASN A 480 -20.96 28.31 -15.88
CA ASN A 480 -21.50 28.08 -17.24
C ASN A 480 -21.65 29.33 -18.13
N GLN A 481 -20.99 30.43 -17.75
CA GLN A 481 -20.85 31.60 -18.60
C GLN A 481 -19.64 31.40 -19.51
N GLY A 482 -19.89 31.29 -20.82
CA GLY A 482 -18.84 31.39 -21.82
C GLY A 482 -18.12 32.74 -21.69
N CYS A 483 -16.80 32.78 -21.88
CA CYS A 483 -16.00 33.97 -21.57
C CYS A 483 -15.79 34.86 -22.81
N PRO A 484 -16.51 36.01 -22.96
CA PRO A 484 -16.33 36.91 -24.10
C PRO A 484 -15.02 37.72 -24.07
N GLU A 485 -14.43 37.92 -22.89
CA GLU A 485 -13.34 38.90 -22.64
C GLU A 485 -11.99 38.26 -22.21
N PHE A 486 -11.90 36.91 -22.18
CA PHE A 486 -10.72 36.08 -21.85
C PHE A 486 -9.99 36.40 -20.53
N TYR A 487 -10.37 35.71 -19.45
CA TYR A 487 -9.65 35.73 -18.16
C TYR A 487 -8.86 34.44 -17.86
N CYS A 488 -8.81 33.49 -18.80
CA CYS A 488 -8.33 32.12 -18.58
C CYS A 488 -6.80 31.97 -18.77
N SER A 489 -6.01 32.83 -18.13
CA SER A 489 -4.53 32.78 -18.17
C SER A 489 -3.96 31.42 -17.72
N HIS A 490 -4.68 30.73 -16.83
CA HIS A 490 -4.33 29.40 -16.34
C HIS A 490 -4.27 28.32 -17.45
N ILE A 491 -5.00 28.49 -18.56
CA ILE A 491 -4.90 27.60 -19.73
C ILE A 491 -3.58 27.82 -20.46
N VAL A 492 -3.22 29.08 -20.72
CA VAL A 492 -1.95 29.44 -21.39
C VAL A 492 -0.75 28.96 -20.57
N GLY A 493 -0.77 29.16 -19.25
CA GLY A 493 0.28 28.71 -18.36
C GLY A 493 0.55 27.20 -18.46
N ARG A 494 -0.50 26.36 -18.46
CA ARG A 494 -0.32 24.90 -18.65
C ARG A 494 0.09 24.53 -20.07
N LEU A 495 -0.45 25.21 -21.07
CA LEU A 495 -0.05 24.95 -22.46
C LEU A 495 1.45 25.22 -22.63
N TYR A 496 1.96 26.28 -22.03
CA TYR A 496 3.39 26.60 -22.03
C TYR A 496 4.23 25.58 -21.23
N GLU A 497 3.81 25.22 -20.01
CA GLU A 497 4.44 24.19 -19.19
C GLU A 497 4.57 22.85 -19.94
N HIS A 498 3.48 22.35 -20.52
CA HIS A 498 3.48 21.13 -21.34
C HIS A 498 4.30 21.28 -22.64
N SER A 499 4.41 22.49 -23.18
CA SER A 499 5.26 22.74 -24.36
C SER A 499 6.74 22.63 -23.99
N LEU A 500 7.19 23.28 -22.91
CA LEU A 500 8.56 23.16 -22.41
C LEU A 500 8.88 21.72 -21.99
N GLU A 501 7.91 21.01 -21.39
CA GLU A 501 8.03 19.58 -21.06
C GLU A 501 8.33 18.70 -22.27
N ASP A 502 7.84 19.02 -23.47
CA ASP A 502 8.06 18.18 -24.67
C ASP A 502 9.23 18.65 -25.54
N ILE A 503 9.48 19.97 -25.60
CA ILE A 503 10.63 20.56 -26.34
C ILE A 503 11.97 20.11 -25.75
N PHE A 504 12.08 20.04 -24.41
CA PHE A 504 13.36 19.90 -23.70
C PHE A 504 13.55 18.55 -22.98
N ARG A 505 13.12 17.43 -23.58
CA ARG A 505 13.30 16.07 -23.02
C ARG A 505 14.69 15.49 -23.32
N PRO A 506 15.28 14.66 -22.43
CA PRO A 506 14.78 14.21 -21.12
C PRO A 506 15.21 15.11 -19.94
N PRO A 507 14.48 15.06 -18.80
CA PRO A 507 14.65 16.00 -17.67
C PRO A 507 15.83 15.67 -16.74
N THR A 508 16.91 15.09 -17.25
CA THR A 508 18.07 14.63 -16.46
C THR A 508 19.14 15.71 -16.22
N ASN A 509 18.84 16.98 -16.55
CA ASN A 509 19.73 18.12 -16.30
C ASN A 509 19.06 19.06 -15.27
N PRO A 510 19.59 19.15 -14.03
CA PRO A 510 19.03 20.02 -12.98
C PRO A 510 18.94 21.50 -13.38
N GLU A 511 19.92 22.03 -14.10
CA GLU A 511 19.92 23.44 -14.55
C GLU A 511 18.83 23.71 -15.59
N LEU A 512 18.54 22.73 -16.45
CA LEU A 512 17.43 22.82 -17.41
C LEU A 512 16.07 22.79 -16.71
N ASN A 513 15.94 22.02 -15.62
CA ASN A 513 14.71 22.02 -14.81
C ASN A 513 14.55 23.34 -14.04
N LYS A 514 15.60 23.86 -13.41
CA LYS A 514 15.60 25.20 -12.78
C LYS A 514 15.22 26.30 -13.78
N TRP A 515 15.80 26.29 -14.98
CA TRP A 515 15.45 27.25 -16.04
C TRP A 515 13.98 27.08 -16.47
N ARG A 516 13.47 25.86 -16.62
CA ARG A 516 12.04 25.62 -16.95
C ARG A 516 11.10 26.13 -15.85
N GLU A 517 11.41 25.89 -14.58
CA GLU A 517 10.62 26.40 -13.45
C GLU A 517 10.63 27.93 -13.39
N PHE A 518 11.81 28.54 -13.55
CA PHE A 518 11.97 29.99 -13.67
C PHE A 518 11.14 30.56 -14.83
N MET A 519 11.21 29.95 -16.02
CA MET A 519 10.45 30.40 -17.19
C MET A 519 8.93 30.23 -17.02
N CYS A 520 8.47 29.14 -16.39
CA CYS A 520 7.07 28.96 -16.03
C CYS A 520 6.58 30.01 -15.02
N SER A 521 7.40 30.34 -14.02
CA SER A 521 7.10 31.41 -13.04
C SER A 521 7.04 32.78 -13.72
N ALA A 522 8.02 33.10 -14.57
CA ALA A 522 8.07 34.36 -15.31
C ALA A 522 6.85 34.52 -16.25
N VAL A 523 6.46 33.48 -16.99
CA VAL A 523 5.22 33.50 -17.79
C VAL A 523 3.99 33.71 -16.91
N HIS A 524 3.92 33.08 -15.74
CA HIS A 524 2.78 33.24 -14.83
C HIS A 524 2.66 34.68 -14.33
N GLU A 525 3.75 35.26 -13.84
CA GLU A 525 3.84 36.66 -13.43
C GLU A 525 3.41 37.61 -14.56
N LYS A 526 3.95 37.42 -15.78
CA LYS A 526 3.58 38.27 -16.93
C LYS A 526 2.13 38.08 -17.39
N LEU A 527 1.48 36.95 -17.11
CA LEU A 527 0.03 36.74 -17.32
C LEU A 527 -0.86 37.40 -16.25
N GLU A 528 -0.35 37.63 -15.04
CA GLU A 528 -1.05 38.35 -13.97
C GLU A 528 -0.95 39.86 -14.14
N GLU A 529 0.24 40.36 -14.53
CA GLU A 529 0.49 41.75 -14.91
C GLU A 529 -0.25 42.22 -16.16
N MET A 530 -0.67 41.29 -17.03
CA MET A 530 -1.28 41.63 -18.31
C MET A 530 -2.61 42.38 -18.11
N PRO A 531 -2.77 43.59 -18.66
CA PRO A 531 -4.01 44.36 -18.53
C PRO A 531 -5.15 43.67 -19.27
N ARG A 532 -6.33 43.68 -18.65
CA ARG A 532 -7.54 42.97 -19.09
C ARG A 532 -8.63 43.98 -19.46
N ARG A 533 -9.62 43.52 -20.23
CA ARG A 533 -10.82 44.29 -20.57
C ARG A 533 -10.54 45.75 -20.99
N ILE A 534 -9.59 45.92 -21.90
CA ILE A 534 -9.19 47.25 -22.38
C ILE A 534 -10.36 47.83 -23.19
N THR A 535 -10.88 48.97 -22.75
CA THR A 535 -11.95 49.71 -23.42
C THR A 535 -11.48 51.10 -23.85
N VAL A 536 -12.13 51.65 -24.86
CA VAL A 536 -11.98 53.04 -25.29
C VAL A 536 -13.37 53.63 -25.50
N GLU A 537 -13.61 54.79 -24.90
CA GLU A 537 -14.86 55.53 -24.97
C GLU A 537 -14.60 57.00 -25.30
N GLN A 538 -15.55 57.66 -25.95
CA GLN A 538 -15.49 59.09 -26.18
C GLN A 538 -16.24 59.81 -25.05
N LEU A 539 -15.54 60.70 -24.35
CA LEU A 539 -16.13 61.51 -23.29
C LEU A 539 -16.82 62.76 -23.87
N PRO A 540 -17.94 63.19 -23.26
CA PRO A 540 -18.46 64.55 -23.44
C PRO A 540 -17.39 65.59 -23.10
N SER A 541 -17.30 66.65 -23.92
CA SER A 541 -16.36 67.74 -23.66
C SER A 541 -16.94 69.08 -24.09
N GLU A 542 -16.73 70.11 -23.26
CA GLU A 542 -17.00 71.51 -23.60
C GLU A 542 -15.89 72.13 -24.48
N SER A 543 -14.88 71.34 -24.86
CA SER A 543 -13.73 71.73 -25.68
C SER A 543 -13.90 71.40 -27.17
N THR A 544 -13.21 72.14 -28.04
CA THR A 544 -13.16 71.88 -29.50
C THR A 544 -12.37 70.62 -29.89
N ARG A 545 -11.71 69.95 -28.94
CA ARG A 545 -10.99 68.68 -29.13
C ARG A 545 -11.76 67.51 -28.49
N PRO A 546 -12.10 66.45 -29.23
CA PRO A 546 -12.67 65.23 -28.67
C PRO A 546 -11.73 64.59 -27.66
N LYS A 547 -12.32 64.06 -26.58
CA LYS A 547 -11.58 63.38 -25.51
C LYS A 547 -11.86 61.89 -25.58
N LEU A 548 -10.83 61.08 -25.76
CA LEU A 548 -10.93 59.62 -25.74
C LEU A 548 -10.36 59.11 -24.43
N LYS A 549 -11.20 58.45 -23.63
CA LYS A 549 -10.80 57.77 -22.40
C LYS A 549 -10.51 56.31 -22.72
N VAL A 550 -9.33 55.86 -22.29
CA VAL A 550 -8.92 54.45 -22.31
C VAL A 550 -8.96 53.93 -20.87
N SER A 551 -9.58 52.78 -20.65
CA SER A 551 -9.65 52.12 -19.34
C SER A 551 -9.31 50.63 -19.44
N TRP A 552 -8.81 50.04 -18.36
CA TRP A 552 -8.48 48.62 -18.29
C TRP A 552 -8.67 48.06 -16.86
N GLU A 553 -8.77 46.74 -16.76
CA GLU A 553 -8.73 46.00 -15.50
C GLU A 553 -7.32 45.39 -15.30
N HIS A 554 -6.93 45.12 -14.06
CA HIS A 554 -5.67 44.45 -13.72
C HIS A 554 -5.91 43.13 -12.97
N GLY A 555 -4.91 42.23 -12.94
CA GLY A 555 -4.99 40.97 -12.21
C GLY A 555 -4.78 41.08 -10.69
N PHE A 556 -4.18 42.17 -10.20
CA PHE A 556 -3.79 42.33 -8.79
C PHE A 556 -4.98 42.43 -7.84
N SER A 557 -4.86 41.83 -6.66
CA SER A 557 -5.85 41.90 -5.58
C SER A 557 -5.73 43.17 -4.73
N ASP A 558 -6.85 43.60 -4.13
CA ASP A 558 -6.97 44.87 -3.40
C ASP A 558 -6.00 45.05 -2.22
N GLU A 559 -5.50 43.98 -1.59
CA GLU A 559 -4.52 44.06 -0.51
C GLU A 559 -3.08 44.33 -0.99
N LEU A 560 -2.76 44.04 -2.26
CA LEU A 560 -1.45 44.31 -2.87
C LEU A 560 -1.38 45.72 -3.46
N LEU A 561 -2.52 46.33 -3.82
CA LEU A 561 -2.58 47.67 -4.40
C LEU A 561 -1.94 48.78 -3.51
N PRO A 562 -2.14 48.81 -2.17
CA PRO A 562 -1.49 49.80 -1.31
C PRO A 562 0.03 49.64 -1.20
N GLN A 563 0.54 48.41 -1.37
CA GLN A 563 1.96 48.08 -1.20
C GLN A 563 2.76 48.25 -2.50
N LEU A 564 2.16 47.90 -3.65
CA LEU A 564 2.83 47.87 -4.96
C LEU A 564 2.36 48.97 -5.92
N GLY A 565 1.22 49.63 -5.68
CA GLY A 565 0.59 50.53 -6.65
C GLY A 565 1.50 51.62 -7.20
N ASN A 566 2.22 52.33 -6.32
CA ASN A 566 3.17 53.38 -6.72
C ASN A 566 4.37 52.87 -7.54
N HIS A 567 4.65 51.57 -7.50
CA HIS A 567 5.72 50.92 -8.27
C HIS A 567 5.24 50.29 -9.59
N ILE A 568 3.92 50.11 -9.77
CA ILE A 568 3.35 49.55 -10.99
C ILE A 568 2.89 50.69 -11.90
N GLN A 569 3.43 50.72 -13.13
CA GLN A 569 3.04 51.68 -14.16
C GLN A 569 2.59 50.96 -15.41
N TYR A 570 1.55 51.46 -16.08
CA TYR A 570 1.12 51.00 -17.40
C TYR A 570 1.47 52.04 -18.46
N GLU A 571 2.03 51.59 -19.58
CA GLU A 571 2.11 52.40 -20.81
C GLU A 571 0.82 52.17 -21.63
N VAL A 572 0.11 53.26 -21.89
CA VAL A 572 -1.07 53.30 -22.74
C VAL A 572 -0.70 54.03 -24.02
N VAL A 573 -0.83 53.37 -25.17
CA VAL A 573 -0.62 53.98 -26.49
C VAL A 573 -1.93 53.96 -27.27
N LEU A 574 -2.40 55.12 -27.70
CA LEU A 574 -3.63 55.30 -28.48
C LEU A 574 -3.28 55.36 -29.97
N ASN A 575 -3.43 54.22 -30.65
CA ASN A 575 -3.02 54.04 -32.03
C ASN A 575 -4.10 54.53 -33.02
N LYS A 576 -3.68 55.17 -34.11
CA LYS A 576 -4.53 55.39 -35.30
C LYS A 576 -4.70 54.05 -36.04
N SER A 577 -5.87 53.78 -36.64
CA SER A 577 -6.17 52.51 -37.34
C SER A 577 -5.20 52.12 -38.47
N ARG A 578 -4.43 53.07 -39.01
CA ARG A 578 -3.35 52.82 -40.01
C ARG A 578 -2.00 52.41 -39.39
N CYS A 579 -1.90 52.29 -38.06
CA CYS A 579 -0.67 51.93 -37.33
C CYS A 579 -0.37 50.41 -37.45
N THR A 580 0.36 50.04 -38.51
CA THR A 580 0.81 48.66 -38.77
C THR A 580 1.86 48.17 -37.77
N SER A 581 2.59 49.08 -37.12
CA SER A 581 3.62 48.77 -36.14
C SER A 581 3.06 48.27 -34.80
N ALA A 582 1.79 48.56 -34.48
CA ALA A 582 1.16 48.15 -33.22
C ALA A 582 0.39 46.82 -33.32
N THR A 583 -0.15 46.50 -34.50
CA THR A 583 -1.06 45.34 -34.71
C THR A 583 -0.37 43.98 -34.74
N LYS A 584 0.98 43.93 -34.70
CA LYS A 584 1.77 42.68 -34.75
C LYS A 584 2.58 42.37 -33.48
N ARG A 585 2.54 43.21 -32.44
CA ARG A 585 3.37 43.00 -31.23
C ARG A 585 2.70 42.04 -30.26
N LEU A 586 3.45 41.02 -29.84
CA LEU A 586 3.09 40.13 -28.74
C LEU A 586 3.70 40.63 -27.42
N LEU A 587 4.96 41.06 -27.46
CA LEU A 587 5.72 41.61 -26.34
C LEU A 587 5.98 43.11 -26.49
N ARG A 588 6.01 43.83 -25.36
CA ARG A 588 6.63 45.15 -25.26
C ARG A 588 8.15 44.98 -25.21
N VAL A 589 8.88 45.74 -26.02
CA VAL A 589 10.35 45.80 -26.02
C VAL A 589 10.76 47.28 -25.97
N GLN A 590 11.76 47.64 -25.15
CA GLN A 590 12.17 49.03 -24.92
C GLN A 590 12.84 49.71 -26.13
N ASP A 591 13.24 48.95 -27.16
CA ASP A 591 14.05 49.42 -28.28
C ASP A 591 13.46 50.67 -28.99
N SER A 592 14.33 51.65 -29.24
CA SER A 592 13.97 52.96 -29.80
C SER A 592 13.60 52.88 -31.28
N SER A 593 14.16 51.89 -32.00
CA SER A 593 13.99 51.67 -33.44
C SER A 593 12.54 51.41 -33.87
N THR A 594 11.66 51.00 -32.95
CA THR A 594 10.29 50.53 -33.26
C THR A 594 9.19 51.53 -32.90
N ARG A 595 9.52 52.71 -32.37
CA ARG A 595 8.52 53.62 -31.77
C ARG A 595 7.71 54.36 -32.84
N CYS A 596 6.39 54.37 -32.72
CA CYS A 596 5.49 55.14 -33.59
C CYS A 596 5.04 56.46 -32.96
N ASP A 597 4.65 57.43 -33.79
CA ASP A 597 4.18 58.77 -33.39
C ASP A 597 2.73 58.80 -32.86
N CYS A 598 2.27 57.71 -32.26
CA CYS A 598 0.95 57.63 -31.64
C CYS A 598 0.99 58.22 -30.21
N ASN A 599 -0.12 58.82 -29.79
CA ASN A 599 -0.27 59.42 -28.46
C ASN A 599 -0.02 58.36 -27.38
N ARG A 600 0.79 58.70 -26.37
CA ARG A 600 1.18 57.80 -25.29
C ARG A 600 1.06 58.46 -23.93
N ALA A 601 0.75 57.67 -22.91
CA ALA A 601 0.74 58.08 -21.53
C ALA A 601 1.29 56.95 -20.64
N ILE A 602 1.98 57.31 -19.56
CA ILE A 602 2.39 56.38 -18.51
C ILE A 602 1.48 56.67 -17.31
N VAL A 603 0.82 55.63 -16.81
CA VAL A 603 -0.22 55.74 -15.76
C VAL A 603 0.19 54.87 -14.57
N PRO A 604 0.49 55.46 -13.39
CA PRO A 604 0.74 54.68 -12.18
C PRO A 604 -0.55 54.04 -11.67
N LEU A 605 -0.46 52.83 -11.13
CA LEU A 605 -1.61 52.10 -10.63
C LEU A 605 -1.96 52.58 -9.22
N THR A 606 -3.11 53.22 -9.06
CA THR A 606 -3.66 53.56 -7.74
C THR A 606 -5.05 52.97 -7.58
N SER A 607 -5.56 52.89 -6.34
CA SER A 607 -6.89 52.36 -6.01
C SER A 607 -8.08 53.10 -6.66
N SER A 608 -7.83 54.20 -7.40
CA SER A 608 -8.85 54.94 -8.14
C SER A 608 -8.47 55.31 -9.58
N GLN A 609 -7.29 54.93 -10.09
CA GLN A 609 -6.84 55.27 -11.45
C GLN A 609 -6.38 54.05 -12.25
N ASN A 610 -7.30 53.54 -13.07
CA ASN A 610 -7.10 52.53 -14.11
C ASN A 610 -7.55 53.04 -15.50
N SER A 611 -7.46 54.35 -15.71
CA SER A 611 -7.86 54.99 -16.97
C SER A 611 -7.06 56.26 -17.26
N VAL A 612 -7.00 56.64 -18.53
CA VAL A 612 -6.35 57.87 -19.00
C VAL A 612 -7.16 58.50 -20.13
N VAL A 613 -7.14 59.83 -20.21
CA VAL A 613 -7.84 60.60 -21.24
C VAL A 613 -6.82 61.23 -22.18
N PHE A 614 -7.00 61.01 -23.48
CA PHE A 614 -6.24 61.68 -24.53
C PHE A 614 -7.12 62.72 -25.23
N ASP A 615 -6.60 63.94 -25.38
CA ASP A 615 -7.12 64.88 -26.36
C ASP A 615 -6.64 64.44 -27.76
N VAL A 616 -7.55 64.34 -28.73
CA VAL A 616 -7.23 64.02 -30.13
C VAL A 616 -7.60 65.18 -31.06
N ASP A 617 -6.80 65.41 -32.09
CA ASP A 617 -7.04 66.50 -33.03
C ASP A 617 -8.24 66.21 -33.93
N CYS A 618 -9.17 67.18 -34.03
CA CYS A 618 -10.15 67.24 -35.10
C CYS A 618 -9.42 67.50 -36.43
N VAL A 619 -9.18 66.46 -37.22
CA VAL A 619 -8.64 66.63 -38.57
C VAL A 619 -9.76 67.08 -39.49
N GLU A 620 -9.71 68.35 -39.90
CA GLU A 620 -10.55 68.91 -40.97
C GLU A 620 -10.21 68.27 -42.32
N SER A 621 -10.84 67.14 -42.66
CA SER A 621 -10.96 66.66 -44.05
C SER A 621 -12.09 65.63 -44.17
N GLN A 622 -12.91 65.76 -45.20
CA GLN A 622 -14.16 64.98 -45.37
C GLN A 622 -13.97 63.48 -45.71
N GLU A 623 -12.75 62.96 -45.72
CA GLU A 623 -12.44 61.56 -46.08
C GLU A 623 -11.75 60.73 -44.98
N LEU A 624 -11.50 61.31 -43.79
CA LEU A 624 -10.75 60.66 -42.72
C LEU A 624 -11.47 60.72 -41.37
N LYS A 625 -12.51 59.90 -41.19
CA LYS A 625 -12.97 59.51 -39.84
C LYS A 625 -11.85 58.72 -39.15
N GLY A 626 -11.02 59.44 -38.37
CA GLY A 626 -9.95 58.84 -37.58
C GLY A 626 -10.52 57.85 -36.57
N SER A 627 -10.30 56.56 -36.81
CA SER A 627 -10.62 55.50 -35.86
C SER A 627 -9.38 55.12 -35.04
N TYR A 628 -9.56 55.01 -33.73
CA TYR A 628 -8.47 54.85 -32.76
C TYR A 628 -8.62 53.55 -31.95
N PHE A 629 -7.51 52.89 -31.63
CA PHE A 629 -7.50 51.71 -30.76
C PHE A 629 -6.34 51.77 -29.73
N PRO A 630 -6.59 51.53 -28.44
CA PRO A 630 -5.53 51.45 -27.45
C PRO A 630 -4.76 50.13 -27.50
N THR A 631 -3.47 50.21 -27.20
CA THR A 631 -2.64 49.10 -26.71
C THR A 631 -2.15 49.45 -25.31
N VAL A 632 -2.35 48.55 -24.34
CA VAL A 632 -1.92 48.73 -22.95
C VAL A 632 -1.01 47.58 -22.54
N ALA A 633 0.09 47.89 -21.83
CA ALA A 633 1.00 46.95 -21.20
C ALA A 633 1.67 47.58 -19.97
N ARG A 634 2.28 46.78 -19.09
CA ARG A 634 3.13 47.30 -18.00
C ARG A 634 4.33 48.08 -18.60
N ASN A 635 4.83 49.10 -17.92
CA ASN A 635 5.93 49.97 -18.39
C ASN A 635 7.32 49.30 -18.23
N GLU A 636 7.43 48.02 -18.58
CA GLU A 636 8.63 47.19 -18.41
C GLU A 636 9.04 46.52 -19.72
N ASP A 637 10.25 45.95 -19.76
CA ASP A 637 10.69 45.18 -20.93
C ASP A 637 10.12 43.75 -20.90
N LYS A 638 9.87 43.15 -22.08
CA LYS A 638 9.34 41.78 -22.26
C LYS A 638 8.02 41.48 -21.54
N VAL A 639 7.07 42.42 -21.52
CA VAL A 639 5.74 42.20 -20.92
C VAL A 639 4.64 41.98 -21.97
N PHE A 640 3.57 41.29 -21.61
CA PHE A 640 2.44 40.97 -22.50
C PHE A 640 1.51 42.19 -22.70
N TYR A 641 1.14 42.45 -23.97
CA TYR A 641 0.06 43.38 -24.29
C TYR A 641 -1.31 42.76 -23.99
N GLY A 642 -2.20 43.54 -23.38
CA GLY A 642 -3.61 43.15 -23.23
C GLY A 642 -4.33 42.96 -24.57
N ALA A 643 -5.54 42.41 -24.54
CA ALA A 643 -6.33 42.22 -25.76
C ALA A 643 -6.77 43.58 -26.33
N THR A 644 -6.42 43.87 -27.58
CA THR A 644 -6.76 45.14 -28.23
C THR A 644 -8.24 45.20 -28.61
N PRO A 645 -9.01 46.21 -28.17
CA PRO A 645 -10.40 46.35 -28.56
C PRO A 645 -10.54 46.79 -30.03
N LYS A 646 -11.76 46.70 -30.56
CA LYS A 646 -12.07 47.21 -31.92
C LYS A 646 -11.82 48.73 -31.99
N PRO A 647 -11.33 49.27 -33.12
CA PRO A 647 -11.13 50.70 -33.27
C PRO A 647 -12.43 51.50 -33.13
N LEU A 648 -12.43 52.52 -32.27
CA LEU A 648 -13.52 53.46 -32.06
C LEU A 648 -13.43 54.60 -33.07
N ALA A 649 -14.53 54.90 -33.77
CA ALA A 649 -14.66 56.11 -34.58
C ALA A 649 -15.27 57.24 -33.74
N ILE A 650 -14.79 58.47 -33.94
CA ILE A 650 -15.28 59.66 -33.21
C ILE A 650 -16.70 60.02 -33.66
N ASP A 651 -17.58 60.26 -32.67
CA ASP A 651 -18.95 60.74 -32.83
C ASP A 651 -19.04 62.23 -32.43
N SER A 652 -19.54 63.06 -33.32
CA SER A 652 -19.71 64.50 -33.10
C SER A 652 -20.86 64.87 -32.14
N ALA A 653 -21.77 63.95 -31.81
CA ALA A 653 -22.99 64.26 -31.05
C ALA A 653 -22.80 64.37 -29.52
N LEU A 654 -21.71 63.83 -28.95
CA LEU A 654 -21.55 63.66 -27.49
C LEU A 654 -21.09 64.92 -26.71
N LEU A 655 -20.90 66.07 -27.36
CA LEU A 655 -20.26 67.25 -26.75
C LEU A 655 -21.11 68.03 -25.71
N GLN A 656 -22.31 67.57 -25.33
CA GLN A 656 -23.23 68.33 -24.44
C GLN A 656 -24.08 67.44 -23.50
N GLN A 657 -23.66 67.26 -22.23
CA GLN A 657 -24.54 66.89 -21.08
C GLN A 657 -23.83 66.93 -19.72
N LYS A 658 -24.59 67.06 -18.60
CA LYS A 658 -24.10 67.36 -17.24
C LYS A 658 -24.88 66.59 -16.14
N PRO A 659 -24.24 65.99 -15.11
CA PRO A 659 -24.92 65.17 -14.08
C PRO A 659 -25.18 65.88 -12.72
N PRO A 660 -26.02 65.31 -11.81
CA PRO A 660 -26.53 65.96 -10.58
C PRO A 660 -25.89 65.47 -9.24
N SER A 661 -26.36 66.02 -8.10
CA SER A 661 -25.74 65.91 -6.75
C SER A 661 -26.73 65.75 -5.57
N THR A 662 -26.41 64.95 -4.53
CA THR A 662 -26.89 64.98 -3.10
C THR A 662 -26.26 63.80 -2.30
N ALA A 663 -26.47 63.59 -0.98
CA ALA A 663 -26.03 64.36 0.22
C ALA A 663 -26.27 63.58 1.56
N ASN A 664 -25.29 63.60 2.49
CA ASN A 664 -25.32 63.48 3.99
C ASN A 664 -26.16 62.44 4.79
N LYS A 665 -25.55 61.79 5.82
CA LYS A 665 -25.77 62.03 7.30
C LYS A 665 -25.16 61.00 8.31
N ALA A 666 -24.55 61.51 9.41
CA ALA A 666 -24.76 61.31 10.88
C ALA A 666 -24.97 59.89 11.54
N ASN A 667 -24.68 59.58 12.83
CA ASN A 667 -23.99 60.24 13.99
C ASN A 667 -23.80 59.28 15.22
N ALA A 668 -22.79 59.53 16.09
CA ALA A 668 -22.73 59.31 17.59
C ALA A 668 -22.85 57.86 18.19
N ASP A 669 -22.45 57.46 19.42
CA ASP A 669 -21.74 58.08 20.58
C ASP A 669 -21.20 57.03 21.64
N LYS A 670 -20.16 57.40 22.43
CA LYS A 670 -19.86 57.14 23.90
C LYS A 670 -19.44 55.81 24.62
N GLU A 671 -18.31 55.95 25.36
CA GLU A 671 -17.99 55.63 26.80
C GLU A 671 -17.68 54.18 27.35
N GLY A 672 -16.80 54.10 28.38
CA GLY A 672 -16.35 52.89 29.16
C GLY A 672 -16.61 53.03 30.69
N PRO A 673 -15.76 52.63 31.68
CA PRO A 673 -14.61 51.69 31.75
C PRO A 673 -14.45 50.84 33.08
N ARG A 674 -13.43 49.92 33.15
CA ARG A 674 -12.63 49.40 34.34
C ARG A 674 -13.22 48.56 35.53
N GLY A 675 -12.41 47.56 35.96
CA GLY A 675 -12.34 46.95 37.32
C GLY A 675 -12.53 45.40 37.36
N GLY A 676 -11.83 44.55 38.13
CA GLY A 676 -10.73 44.69 39.11
C GLY A 676 -10.11 43.31 39.54
N ARG A 677 -9.05 43.30 40.37
CA ARG A 677 -8.32 42.10 40.92
C ARG A 677 -8.94 41.59 42.23
N ILE A 678 -8.65 40.32 42.64
CA ILE A 678 -8.56 39.70 44.01
C ILE A 678 -8.78 38.17 43.86
N THR A 679 -8.09 37.19 44.49
CA THR A 679 -6.81 37.05 45.26
C THR A 679 -6.28 35.60 45.16
N ASP A 680 -5.04 35.35 45.60
CA ASP A 680 -4.36 34.04 45.70
C ASP A 680 -4.63 33.32 47.05
N HIS A 681 -4.63 31.98 47.08
CA HIS A 681 -4.63 31.14 48.29
C HIS A 681 -4.11 29.73 47.98
N GLY A 682 -2.94 29.36 48.50
CA GLY A 682 -2.36 28.01 48.34
C GLY A 682 -2.51 27.11 49.58
N LEU A 683 -1.91 25.91 49.52
CA LEU A 683 -1.35 25.22 50.68
C LEU A 683 -0.34 24.15 50.25
N GLN A 684 0.76 24.01 50.98
CA GLN A 684 1.68 22.88 50.89
C GLN A 684 1.18 21.71 51.76
N THR A 685 1.55 20.47 51.44
CA THR A 685 1.98 19.49 52.46
C THR A 685 2.79 18.34 51.85
N THR A 686 3.54 17.65 52.69
CA THR A 686 4.71 16.81 52.36
C THR A 686 4.45 15.31 52.49
N ALA A 687 5.25 14.53 51.74
CA ALA A 687 5.84 13.22 52.05
C ALA A 687 5.03 12.14 52.81
N ASP A 688 5.04 10.90 52.28
CA ASP A 688 5.91 9.84 52.86
C ASP A 688 5.95 8.56 52.00
N PHE A 689 7.12 7.91 51.96
CA PHE A 689 7.34 6.61 51.31
C PHE A 689 7.16 5.47 52.33
N GLN A 690 6.19 4.56 52.14
CA GLN A 690 6.22 3.24 52.81
C GLN A 690 5.76 2.08 51.92
N ASN A 691 6.36 0.93 52.21
CA ASN A 691 6.29 -0.38 51.55
C ASN A 691 4.88 -0.78 51.06
N VAL A 692 4.77 -1.14 49.77
CA VAL A 692 3.54 -1.68 49.19
C VAL A 692 3.52 -3.20 49.25
N GLN A 693 2.60 -3.73 50.05
CA GLN A 693 2.15 -5.11 49.99
C GLN A 693 1.19 -5.24 48.80
N ILE A 694 1.58 -5.96 47.74
CA ILE A 694 0.86 -5.99 46.45
C ILE A 694 -0.56 -6.53 46.65
N ASN A 695 -1.56 -5.77 46.24
CA ASN A 695 -2.96 -6.08 46.47
C ASN A 695 -3.63 -6.65 45.20
N CYS A 696 -4.77 -7.33 45.34
CA CYS A 696 -5.54 -7.87 44.19
C CYS A 696 -5.99 -6.75 43.20
N GLU A 697 -6.06 -5.51 43.69
CA GLU A 697 -6.38 -4.31 42.93
C GLU A 697 -5.26 -3.91 41.96
N ASP A 698 -3.98 -4.14 42.30
CA ASP A 698 -2.84 -3.85 41.42
C ASP A 698 -2.87 -4.73 40.15
N TYR A 699 -3.23 -6.01 40.29
CA TYR A 699 -3.35 -6.93 39.16
C TYR A 699 -4.42 -6.45 38.17
N LYS A 700 -5.63 -6.15 38.67
CA LYS A 700 -6.74 -5.63 37.87
C LYS A 700 -6.45 -4.27 37.25
N PHE A 701 -5.74 -3.39 37.96
CA PHE A 701 -5.30 -2.10 37.41
C PHE A 701 -4.44 -2.31 36.16
N TRP A 702 -3.43 -3.18 36.23
CA TRP A 702 -2.51 -3.42 35.12
C TRP A 702 -3.15 -4.20 33.96
N GLU A 703 -4.06 -5.12 34.22
CA GLU A 703 -4.90 -5.77 33.19
C GLU A 703 -5.72 -4.72 32.44
N ASN A 704 -6.46 -3.87 33.16
CA ASN A 704 -7.27 -2.81 32.55
C ASN A 704 -6.40 -1.77 31.82
N TRP A 705 -5.24 -1.41 32.39
CA TRP A 705 -4.30 -0.49 31.77
C TRP A 705 -3.76 -1.04 30.45
N ASN A 706 -3.36 -2.32 30.41
CA ASN A 706 -2.90 -2.99 29.20
C ASN A 706 -4.00 -3.11 28.13
N ALA A 707 -5.25 -3.36 28.53
CA ALA A 707 -6.38 -3.54 27.62
C ALA A 707 -6.94 -2.22 27.08
N GLU A 708 -7.07 -1.19 27.91
CA GLU A 708 -7.80 0.05 27.57
C GLU A 708 -6.94 1.31 27.46
N VAL A 709 -5.83 1.40 28.19
CA VAL A 709 -5.04 2.65 28.32
C VAL A 709 -3.82 2.60 27.42
N PHE A 710 -3.00 1.55 27.52
CA PHE A 710 -1.82 1.35 26.69
C PHE A 710 -2.09 1.45 25.17
N PRO A 711 -3.16 0.85 24.60
CA PRO A 711 -3.42 0.99 23.17
C PRO A 711 -3.68 2.43 22.75
N LYS A 712 -4.28 3.26 23.62
CA LYS A 712 -4.51 4.70 23.38
C LYS A 712 -3.19 5.47 23.47
N ILE A 713 -2.35 5.19 24.47
CA ILE A 713 -1.01 5.79 24.60
C ILE A 713 -0.16 5.47 23.37
N PHE A 714 -0.09 4.20 22.97
CA PHE A 714 0.69 3.77 21.81
C PHE A 714 0.18 4.40 20.50
N CYS A 715 -1.14 4.57 20.34
CA CYS A 715 -1.68 5.26 19.16
C CYS A 715 -1.22 6.73 19.07
N ASN A 716 -0.92 7.40 20.19
CA ASN A 716 -0.40 8.78 20.14
C ASN A 716 0.96 8.90 19.44
N LEU A 717 1.72 7.81 19.28
CA LEU A 717 2.96 7.77 18.49
C LEU A 717 2.72 7.99 16.99
N ASN A 718 1.49 7.84 16.51
CA ASN A 718 1.06 8.28 15.19
C ASN A 718 0.05 9.44 15.35
N PRO A 719 0.39 10.68 14.94
CA PRO A 719 -0.52 11.83 15.07
C PRO A 719 -1.78 11.76 14.19
N GLY A 720 -1.92 10.78 13.28
CA GLY A 720 -3.20 10.27 12.79
C GLY A 720 -4.06 11.18 11.91
N ASP A 721 -3.69 12.45 11.71
CA ASP A 721 -4.44 13.42 10.89
C ASP A 721 -4.07 13.33 9.40
N ALA A 722 -4.19 12.14 8.81
CA ALA A 722 -4.07 11.95 7.37
C ALA A 722 -5.39 12.36 6.69
N TYR A 723 -5.37 13.49 5.98
CA TYR A 723 -6.48 13.94 5.14
C TYR A 723 -6.44 13.23 3.79
N ASP A 724 -7.60 12.73 3.33
CA ASP A 724 -7.71 12.10 2.00
C ASP A 724 -7.37 13.09 0.88
N ASN A 725 -6.48 12.66 -0.03
CA ASN A 725 -6.09 13.42 -1.21
C ASN A 725 -7.16 13.32 -2.33
N GLU A 726 -8.40 13.68 -2.02
CA GLU A 726 -9.44 13.86 -3.04
C GLU A 726 -9.13 15.10 -3.89
N ARG A 727 -9.18 14.94 -5.22
CA ARG A 727 -8.62 15.93 -6.16
C ARG A 727 -9.43 17.23 -6.25
N ARG A 728 -9.18 18.19 -5.34
CA ARG A 728 -9.75 19.55 -5.41
C ARG A 728 -9.09 20.43 -6.47
N GLY A 729 -9.70 20.54 -7.65
CA GLY A 729 -9.52 21.67 -8.58
C GLY A 729 -8.07 22.02 -8.99
N ARG A 730 -7.78 23.32 -9.11
CA ARG A 730 -6.42 23.86 -9.30
C ARG A 730 -6.07 24.78 -8.12
N PRO A 731 -4.82 24.76 -7.61
CA PRO A 731 -4.44 25.63 -6.52
C PRO A 731 -4.23 27.08 -7.00
N VAL A 732 -4.45 28.04 -6.12
CA VAL A 732 -4.13 29.46 -6.30
C VAL A 732 -2.87 29.84 -5.53
N ALA A 733 -2.22 30.94 -5.94
CA ALA A 733 -1.04 31.48 -5.25
C ALA A 733 -1.41 32.15 -3.91
N THR A 734 -2.55 32.86 -3.84
CA THR A 734 -3.02 33.54 -2.62
C THR A 734 -4.54 33.39 -2.45
N PHE A 735 -5.02 33.33 -1.22
CA PHE A 735 -6.44 33.32 -0.88
C PHE A 735 -6.70 34.11 0.40
N PHE A 736 -7.62 35.08 0.37
CA PHE A 736 -8.07 35.79 1.57
C PHE A 736 -9.26 35.05 2.20
N SER A 737 -9.09 34.55 3.42
CA SER A 737 -10.18 33.99 4.22
C SER A 737 -10.83 35.09 5.04
N SER A 738 -12.11 35.36 4.77
CA SER A 738 -12.91 36.38 5.48
C SER A 738 -13.10 36.04 6.96
N ARG A 739 -13.37 34.78 7.30
CA ARG A 739 -13.53 34.32 8.69
C ARG A 739 -12.22 34.42 9.49
N LEU A 740 -11.09 34.12 8.87
CA LEU A 740 -9.77 34.19 9.51
C LEU A 740 -9.16 35.59 9.49
N GLY A 741 -9.75 36.54 8.73
CA GLY A 741 -9.20 37.87 8.53
C GLY A 741 -7.80 37.88 7.89
N LYS A 742 -7.42 36.81 7.19
CA LYS A 742 -6.02 36.53 6.82
C LYS A 742 -5.88 36.11 5.36
N ARG A 743 -4.85 36.64 4.71
CA ARG A 743 -4.32 36.15 3.44
C ARG A 743 -3.42 34.95 3.65
N LEU A 744 -3.81 33.83 3.05
CA LEU A 744 -3.01 32.62 2.89
C LEU A 744 -2.19 32.78 1.59
N GLU A 745 -0.93 32.37 1.63
CA GLU A 745 0.00 32.49 0.49
C GLU A 745 0.78 31.19 0.29
N LYS A 746 0.99 30.81 -0.97
CA LYS A 746 1.83 29.66 -1.34
C LYS A 746 3.27 29.93 -0.91
N ASN A 747 3.92 28.91 -0.37
CA ASN A 747 5.23 28.91 0.31
C ASN A 747 5.26 29.74 1.61
N GLY A 748 4.10 30.22 2.10
CA GLY A 748 4.00 30.89 3.38
C GLY A 748 3.97 29.90 4.56
N SER A 749 4.64 30.30 5.64
CA SER A 749 4.61 29.60 6.93
C SER A 749 3.62 30.28 7.89
N PHE A 750 2.68 29.52 8.42
CA PHE A 750 1.63 30.05 9.29
C PHE A 750 1.50 29.20 10.56
N LYS A 751 1.47 29.85 11.71
CA LYS A 751 1.08 29.22 12.98
C LYS A 751 -0.44 29.21 13.01
N VAL A 752 -1.03 28.04 13.23
CA VAL A 752 -2.47 27.83 13.23
C VAL A 752 -2.91 27.20 14.53
N GLU A 753 -4.08 27.61 14.98
CA GLU A 753 -4.90 26.88 15.94
C GLU A 753 -5.97 26.14 15.15
N MET A 754 -6.13 24.83 15.37
CA MET A 754 -7.05 24.00 14.58
C MET A 754 -7.71 22.88 15.39
N THR A 755 -8.88 22.45 14.93
CA THR A 755 -9.58 21.28 15.49
C THR A 755 -9.10 19.98 14.84
N GLY A 756 -8.99 18.92 15.63
CA GLY A 756 -8.63 17.59 15.12
C GLY A 756 -9.65 17.03 14.12
N LEU A 757 -9.23 16.05 13.32
CA LEU A 757 -10.14 15.32 12.42
C LEU A 757 -11.19 14.53 13.22
N ASN A 758 -10.74 13.79 14.22
CA ASN A 758 -11.56 12.87 15.04
C ASN A 758 -11.87 13.39 16.46
N THR A 759 -11.29 14.54 16.83
CA THR A 759 -11.36 15.15 18.17
C THR A 759 -11.70 16.64 18.08
N PRO A 760 -12.91 17.01 17.61
CA PRO A 760 -13.29 18.42 17.38
C PRO A 760 -13.32 19.27 18.67
N GLU A 761 -13.35 18.64 19.84
CA GLU A 761 -13.29 19.29 21.16
C GLU A 761 -11.86 19.69 21.58
N HIS A 762 -10.83 19.24 20.85
CA HIS A 762 -9.42 19.53 21.16
C HIS A 762 -8.82 20.48 20.13
N LEU A 763 -8.11 21.49 20.64
CA LEU A 763 -7.43 22.52 19.86
C LEU A 763 -5.94 22.18 19.80
N TYR A 764 -5.37 22.26 18.60
CA TYR A 764 -3.97 21.94 18.33
C TYR A 764 -3.26 23.16 17.75
N HIS A 765 -2.08 23.48 18.30
CA HIS A 765 -1.17 24.46 17.71
C HIS A 765 -0.22 23.76 16.74
N ARG A 766 -0.18 24.22 15.49
CA ARG A 766 0.72 23.69 14.45
C ARG A 766 1.33 24.81 13.63
N ILE A 767 2.45 24.53 12.97
CA ILE A 767 2.94 25.35 11.86
C ILE A 767 2.58 24.64 10.55
N LEU A 768 1.99 25.37 9.61
CA LEU A 768 1.71 24.92 8.26
C LEU A 768 2.66 25.61 7.28
N PHE A 769 3.38 24.82 6.48
CA PHE A 769 4.07 25.32 5.29
C PHE A 769 3.22 25.03 4.05
N ILE A 770 2.63 26.05 3.45
CA ILE A 770 1.60 25.89 2.41
C ILE A 770 2.22 25.65 1.02
N HIS A 771 2.04 24.46 0.45
CA HIS A 771 2.46 24.12 -0.91
C HIS A 771 1.43 24.50 -1.99
N GLY A 772 0.17 24.70 -1.61
CA GLY A 772 -0.90 25.16 -2.49
C GLY A 772 -2.20 25.44 -1.74
N ILE A 773 -3.05 26.29 -2.31
CA ILE A 773 -4.33 26.69 -1.69
C ILE A 773 -5.46 26.37 -2.66
N TYR A 774 -6.50 25.66 -2.22
CA TYR A 774 -7.65 25.28 -3.01
C TYR A 774 -8.89 26.07 -2.54
N PRO A 775 -9.30 27.14 -3.26
CA PRO A 775 -10.51 27.88 -2.93
C PRO A 775 -11.76 27.00 -3.03
N PRO A 776 -12.86 27.38 -2.35
CA PRO A 776 -14.08 26.59 -2.33
C PRO A 776 -14.64 26.36 -3.73
N ILE A 777 -15.25 25.18 -3.92
CA ILE A 777 -15.50 24.64 -5.25
C ILE A 777 -16.93 24.92 -5.75
N ASN A 778 -17.93 24.83 -4.88
CA ASN A 778 -19.36 24.92 -5.17
C ASN A 778 -20.11 25.76 -4.13
N SER A 779 -21.37 26.09 -4.43
CA SER A 779 -22.30 26.84 -3.56
C SER A 779 -22.94 25.97 -2.47
N GLU A 780 -22.13 25.19 -1.74
CA GLU A 780 -22.57 24.52 -0.52
C GLU A 780 -22.35 25.45 0.69
N GLU A 781 -23.33 25.56 1.57
CA GLU A 781 -23.22 26.36 2.79
C GLU A 781 -22.12 25.79 3.70
N GLY A 782 -20.96 26.46 3.74
CA GLY A 782 -19.84 26.10 4.60
C GLY A 782 -18.55 25.66 3.90
N ASP A 783 -18.47 25.61 2.57
CA ASP A 783 -17.17 25.40 1.89
C ASP A 783 -16.32 26.69 1.91
N GLU A 784 -15.22 26.67 2.67
CA GLU A 784 -14.19 27.72 2.70
C GLU A 784 -12.94 27.36 1.88
N GLY A 785 -12.90 26.14 1.31
CA GLY A 785 -11.72 25.61 0.62
C GLY A 785 -10.76 24.85 1.55
N ALA A 786 -9.56 24.55 1.05
CA ALA A 786 -8.52 23.80 1.75
C ALA A 786 -7.10 24.33 1.44
N VAL A 787 -6.11 23.96 2.24
CA VAL A 787 -4.68 24.19 1.98
C VAL A 787 -3.92 22.87 1.94
N LEU A 788 -3.10 22.68 0.92
CA LEU A 788 -2.14 21.59 0.87
C LEU A 788 -0.87 22.04 1.58
N ALA A 789 -0.57 21.50 2.75
CA ALA A 789 0.53 21.97 3.60
C ALA A 789 1.31 20.83 4.26
N SER A 790 2.62 21.03 4.42
CA SER A 790 3.42 20.22 5.35
C SER A 790 3.15 20.70 6.77
N GLN A 791 2.82 19.77 7.66
CA GLN A 791 2.43 20.05 9.03
C GLN A 791 3.62 19.87 9.98
N TYR A 792 3.81 20.81 10.89
CA TYR A 792 4.76 20.70 11.98
C TYR A 792 3.99 20.91 13.29
N SER A 793 4.22 20.03 14.28
CA SER A 793 3.64 20.17 15.62
C SER A 793 4.74 20.54 16.62
N PHE A 794 4.37 21.29 17.65
CA PHE A 794 5.31 21.66 18.71
C PHE A 794 5.73 20.43 19.52
N LEU A 795 7.03 20.32 19.81
CA LEU A 795 7.60 19.18 20.52
C LEU A 795 7.14 19.17 21.99
N HIS A 796 7.02 20.34 22.61
CA HIS A 796 6.55 20.50 23.99
C HIS A 796 5.06 20.17 24.17
N ASP A 797 4.21 20.47 23.18
CA ASP A 797 2.79 20.08 23.17
C ASP A 797 2.58 18.57 22.89
N SER A 798 3.64 17.83 22.55
CA SER A 798 3.52 16.45 22.09
C SER A 798 3.41 15.47 23.25
N ARG A 799 2.35 14.65 23.24
CA ARG A 799 2.22 13.46 24.11
C ARG A 799 3.25 12.37 23.77
N ILE A 800 3.97 12.48 22.66
CA ILE A 800 5.10 11.62 22.30
C ILE A 800 6.36 12.05 23.05
N PHE A 801 6.58 13.37 23.15
CA PHE A 801 7.86 13.94 23.59
C PHE A 801 7.80 14.62 24.97
N SER A 802 6.73 14.39 25.74
CA SER A 802 6.56 14.88 27.11
C SER A 802 6.50 13.73 28.12
N ALA A 803 7.01 13.98 29.32
CA ALA A 803 6.87 13.14 30.51
C ALA A 803 6.30 14.00 31.66
N LYS A 804 5.92 13.38 32.79
CA LYS A 804 5.52 14.14 33.99
C LYS A 804 6.70 14.96 34.53
N GLU A 805 6.40 16.14 35.06
CA GLU A 805 7.36 17.14 35.57
C GLU A 805 8.34 16.62 36.64
N ASN A 806 8.04 15.49 37.28
CA ASN A 806 8.85 14.89 38.35
C ASN A 806 9.85 13.82 37.87
N SER A 807 10.06 13.63 36.56
CA SER A 807 11.06 12.69 36.04
C SER A 807 12.47 13.32 36.07
N GLU A 808 13.25 13.02 37.10
CA GLU A 808 14.68 13.33 37.12
C GLU A 808 15.36 12.80 35.84
N ASN A 809 16.28 13.60 35.28
CA ASN A 809 17.03 13.34 34.04
C ASN A 809 16.24 13.16 32.71
N CYS A 810 14.95 13.51 32.64
CA CYS A 810 14.24 13.55 31.36
C CYS A 810 14.58 14.83 30.56
N PRO A 811 14.94 14.76 29.27
CA PRO A 811 15.16 15.96 28.45
C PRO A 811 13.85 16.72 28.25
N SER A 812 13.80 17.98 28.70
CA SER A 812 12.67 18.86 28.43
C SER A 812 12.69 19.32 26.95
N PRO A 813 11.56 19.19 26.22
CA PRO A 813 11.45 19.76 24.88
C PRO A 813 11.75 21.25 24.89
N HIS A 814 12.56 21.72 23.95
CA HIS A 814 12.74 23.16 23.77
C HIS A 814 11.44 23.77 23.24
N GLU A 815 10.95 24.85 23.83
CA GLU A 815 9.64 25.45 23.50
C GLU A 815 9.50 25.80 22.00
N LYS A 816 10.60 26.17 21.36
CA LYS A 816 10.67 26.50 19.92
C LYS A 816 10.95 25.31 18.98
N GLU A 817 11.08 24.10 19.52
CA GLU A 817 11.34 22.90 18.72
C GLU A 817 10.04 22.28 18.19
N LEU A 818 10.08 21.83 16.94
CA LEU A 818 8.99 21.21 16.21
C LEU A 818 9.39 19.82 15.69
N TYR A 819 8.39 18.98 15.42
CA TYR A 819 8.54 17.78 14.61
C TYR A 819 7.67 17.84 13.33
N LEU A 820 8.22 17.38 12.22
CA LEU A 820 7.57 17.35 10.90
C LEU A 820 6.71 16.09 10.76
N HIS A 821 5.49 16.25 10.25
CA HIS A 821 4.61 15.15 9.87
C HIS A 821 4.97 14.68 8.45
N PHE A 822 5.11 13.36 8.24
CA PHE A 822 5.41 12.78 6.92
C PHE A 822 4.69 11.45 6.70
N ASN A 823 4.61 10.99 5.45
CA ASN A 823 4.15 9.64 5.08
C ASN A 823 5.21 8.92 4.25
N ASP A 824 5.82 9.63 3.29
CA ASP A 824 6.90 9.13 2.44
C ASP A 824 8.22 9.88 2.72
N PHE A 825 9.30 9.13 2.95
CA PHE A 825 10.54 9.65 3.50
C PHE A 825 11.39 10.40 2.47
N ASP A 826 11.56 9.84 1.27
CA ASP A 826 12.27 10.50 0.15
C ASP A 826 11.56 11.81 -0.25
N SER A 827 10.27 11.84 0.04
CA SER A 827 9.34 12.91 -0.25
C SER A 827 9.13 13.92 0.89
N MET A 828 9.73 13.68 2.05
CA MET A 828 9.46 14.38 3.31
C MET A 828 9.52 15.90 3.15
N GLY A 829 8.50 16.59 3.65
CA GLY A 829 8.42 18.06 3.66
C GLY A 829 8.13 18.73 2.30
N GLN A 830 7.99 17.93 1.22
CA GLN A 830 7.66 18.43 -0.11
C GLN A 830 6.15 18.28 -0.42
N LYS A 831 5.71 18.90 -1.52
CA LYS A 831 4.28 19.00 -1.89
C LYS A 831 3.52 17.68 -2.01
N HIS A 832 4.16 16.59 -2.45
CA HIS A 832 3.49 15.29 -2.60
C HIS A 832 3.30 14.52 -1.29
N ASP A 833 3.99 14.92 -0.22
CA ASP A 833 3.86 14.36 1.13
C ASP A 833 2.96 15.22 2.06
N ALA A 834 2.66 16.44 1.61
CA ALA A 834 1.81 17.40 2.29
C ALA A 834 0.34 16.92 2.42
N SER A 835 -0.35 17.39 3.46
CA SER A 835 -1.76 17.04 3.75
C SER A 835 -2.72 18.14 3.27
N GLU A 836 -3.91 17.77 2.78
CA GLU A 836 -4.97 18.72 2.43
C GLU A 836 -5.85 19.07 3.63
N ILE A 837 -5.65 20.26 4.21
CA ILE A 837 -6.32 20.72 5.43
C ILE A 837 -7.48 21.66 5.06
N PRO A 838 -8.75 21.34 5.37
CA PRO A 838 -9.88 22.24 5.16
C PRO A 838 -9.72 23.54 5.95
N ILE A 839 -9.96 24.69 5.32
CA ILE A 839 -9.76 26.01 5.93
C ILE A 839 -10.70 26.21 7.14
N GLN A 840 -11.89 25.59 7.11
CA GLN A 840 -12.85 25.55 8.21
C GLN A 840 -12.29 24.94 9.50
N LYS A 841 -11.30 24.03 9.40
CA LYS A 841 -10.67 23.39 10.57
C LYS A 841 -9.71 24.31 11.30
N ILE A 842 -9.19 25.34 10.62
CA ILE A 842 -8.36 26.40 11.19
C ILE A 842 -9.28 27.40 11.91
N ILE A 843 -9.03 27.65 13.20
CA ILE A 843 -9.77 28.60 14.04
C ILE A 843 -9.06 29.96 14.05
N ALA A 844 -7.76 29.97 14.34
CA ALA A 844 -6.94 31.17 14.37
C ALA A 844 -5.65 30.96 13.55
N ILE A 845 -5.05 32.05 13.08
CA ILE A 845 -3.87 32.00 12.21
C ILE A 845 -2.97 33.24 12.36
N GLU A 846 -1.67 32.98 12.57
CA GLU A 846 -0.60 33.96 12.71
C GLU A 846 0.47 33.71 11.64
N THR A 847 1.17 34.75 11.18
CA THR A 847 2.29 34.60 10.23
C THR A 847 3.55 34.23 10.99
N VAL A 848 4.28 33.20 10.54
CA VAL A 848 5.60 32.84 11.10
C VAL A 848 6.68 33.46 10.23
N ASN A 849 7.54 34.28 10.83
CA ASN A 849 8.57 35.01 10.11
C ASN A 849 9.66 34.08 9.53
N ARG A 850 10.08 33.05 10.29
CA ARG A 850 11.05 32.02 9.85
C ARG A 850 10.82 30.68 10.55
N LEU A 851 11.10 29.60 9.82
CA LEU A 851 11.19 28.23 10.30
C LEU A 851 12.51 27.64 9.77
N HIS A 852 13.35 27.14 10.66
CA HIS A 852 14.64 26.54 10.29
C HIS A 852 14.60 25.02 10.41
N LEU A 853 15.09 24.31 9.38
CA LEU A 853 15.28 22.86 9.43
C LEU A 853 16.76 22.61 9.76
N THR A 854 17.04 22.06 10.94
CA THR A 854 18.39 21.91 11.49
C THR A 854 18.63 20.48 11.95
N ARG A 855 19.89 20.09 12.10
CA ARG A 855 20.26 18.78 12.68
C ARG A 855 20.64 18.88 14.15
N ASN A 856 21.19 20.02 14.56
CA ASN A 856 21.65 20.30 15.91
C ASN A 856 20.76 21.35 16.56
N ILE A 857 20.69 21.33 17.90
CA ILE A 857 20.11 22.44 18.67
C ILE A 857 20.88 23.71 18.28
N PRO A 858 20.21 24.81 17.89
CA PRO A 858 20.89 26.07 17.62
C PRO A 858 21.66 26.52 18.86
N SER A 859 22.99 26.50 18.79
CA SER A 859 23.85 27.05 19.84
C SER A 859 23.54 28.54 20.00
N GLY A 860 23.37 29.02 21.23
CA GLY A 860 23.06 30.44 21.51
C GLY A 860 24.13 31.45 21.09
N GLU A 861 25.23 31.00 20.48
CA GLU A 861 26.21 31.86 19.81
C GLU A 861 25.71 32.24 18.41
N SER A 862 25.34 33.52 18.30
CA SER A 862 24.88 34.23 17.13
C SER A 862 25.47 33.80 15.77
N ILE A 863 24.60 33.45 14.84
CA ILE A 863 24.84 33.72 13.41
C ILE A 863 24.98 35.24 13.25
N PRO A 864 26.07 35.78 12.70
CA PRO A 864 26.26 37.24 12.65
C PRO A 864 25.18 37.96 11.82
N GLY A 865 24.35 38.75 12.49
CA GLY A 865 23.51 39.78 11.85
C GLY A 865 21.99 39.56 11.76
N LYS A 866 21.39 38.60 12.48
CA LYS A 866 19.92 38.40 12.54
C LYS A 866 19.42 38.21 13.97
N SER A 867 18.25 38.76 14.28
CA SER A 867 17.61 38.77 15.61
C SER A 867 17.16 37.38 16.05
N THR A 868 17.45 36.99 17.30
CA THR A 868 17.38 35.61 17.80
C THR A 868 16.08 35.25 18.55
N GLU A 869 15.11 36.16 18.68
CA GLU A 869 13.99 35.98 19.61
C GLU A 869 12.79 35.16 19.06
N ASP A 870 12.57 35.07 17.75
CA ASP A 870 11.36 34.44 17.15
C ASP A 870 11.60 33.15 16.34
N ASP A 871 12.84 32.69 16.19
CA ASP A 871 13.18 31.61 15.25
C ASP A 871 12.78 30.21 15.78
N LEU A 872 11.87 29.52 15.07
CA LEU A 872 11.48 28.12 15.31
C LEU A 872 12.41 27.14 14.60
N PHE A 873 12.61 25.93 15.15
CA PHE A 873 13.45 24.91 14.52
C PHE A 873 12.87 23.48 14.57
N CYS A 874 13.29 22.62 13.65
CA CYS A 874 12.86 21.23 13.55
C CYS A 874 14.04 20.29 13.29
N ARG A 875 14.15 19.19 14.05
CA ARG A 875 15.19 18.14 13.92
C ARG A 875 14.66 16.74 13.60
N PHE A 876 13.40 16.47 13.95
CA PHE A 876 12.80 15.13 13.86
C PHE A 876 11.50 15.15 13.06
N ALA A 877 11.08 13.98 12.57
CA ALA A 877 9.84 13.78 11.86
C ALA A 877 9.11 12.50 12.34
N VAL A 878 7.79 12.49 12.25
CA VAL A 878 6.91 11.39 12.71
C VAL A 878 5.98 10.97 11.57
N ARG A 879 5.87 9.65 11.35
CA ARG A 879 5.08 9.07 10.26
C ARG A 879 3.59 9.03 10.59
N CYS A 880 2.74 9.49 9.67
CA CYS A 880 1.31 9.72 9.91
C CYS A 880 0.36 8.63 9.36
N ASP A 881 0.78 7.85 8.36
CA ASP A 881 0.01 6.76 7.73
C ASP A 881 0.22 5.39 8.40
N GLY A 882 0.88 5.34 9.56
CA GLY A 882 1.12 4.11 10.31
C GLY A 882 -0.16 3.41 10.79
N SER A 883 -0.15 2.08 10.83
CA SER A 883 -1.24 1.28 11.42
C SER A 883 -1.39 1.52 12.92
N LYS A 884 -2.55 1.22 13.52
CA LYS A 884 -2.83 1.33 14.98
C LYS A 884 -1.94 0.44 15.89
N ASP A 885 -1.00 -0.28 15.31
CA ASP A 885 -0.05 -1.18 15.95
C ASP A 885 1.40 -0.95 15.50
N SER A 886 1.69 0.11 14.74
CA SER A 886 3.05 0.51 14.40
C SER A 886 3.24 2.03 14.42
N ALA A 887 4.47 2.48 14.67
CA ALA A 887 4.83 3.89 14.60
C ALA A 887 6.26 4.03 14.09
N CYS A 888 6.58 5.19 13.50
CA CYS A 888 7.91 5.47 12.98
C CYS A 888 8.29 6.94 13.26
N LEU A 889 9.43 7.13 13.94
CA LEU A 889 10.02 8.42 14.27
C LEU A 889 11.41 8.45 13.65
N VAL A 890 11.79 9.55 13.01
CA VAL A 890 13.05 9.65 12.25
C VAL A 890 13.72 11.01 12.47
N PRO A 891 15.05 11.11 12.32
CA PRO A 891 15.71 12.39 12.07
C PRO A 891 15.21 12.97 10.74
N ILE A 892 15.19 14.30 10.59
CA ILE A 892 14.84 14.91 9.30
C ILE A 892 15.76 14.42 8.17
N ALA A 893 15.14 14.15 7.02
CA ALA A 893 15.79 13.62 5.83
C ALA A 893 16.88 14.55 5.31
N SER A 894 17.94 14.00 4.72
CA SER A 894 19.14 14.78 4.36
C SER A 894 18.93 15.81 3.24
N HIS A 895 17.81 15.75 2.49
CA HIS A 895 17.48 16.72 1.45
C HIS A 895 16.80 17.99 1.95
N LEU A 896 16.41 18.06 3.23
CA LEU A 896 15.69 19.20 3.81
C LEU A 896 16.61 20.32 4.35
N PRO A 897 17.74 20.05 5.03
CA PRO A 897 18.64 21.10 5.50
C PRO A 897 19.49 21.65 4.34
N LEU A 898 19.35 22.93 4.02
CA LEU A 898 20.10 23.59 2.93
C LEU A 898 21.60 23.78 3.25
N ASP A 899 21.95 23.93 4.53
CA ASP A 899 23.29 24.34 4.97
C ASP A 899 24.18 23.19 5.50
N CYS A 900 23.82 21.91 5.26
CA CYS A 900 24.53 20.77 5.86
C CYS A 900 25.14 19.82 4.81
N PRO A 901 26.48 19.79 4.63
CA PRO A 901 27.15 19.05 3.56
C PRO A 901 27.22 17.52 3.79
N ASP A 902 27.02 17.04 5.02
CA ASP A 902 27.06 15.61 5.30
C ASP A 902 25.76 14.94 4.84
N HIS A 903 25.77 14.17 3.76
CA HIS A 903 24.61 13.34 3.42
C HIS A 903 24.40 12.24 4.47
N TRP A 904 23.19 11.69 4.55
CA TRP A 904 22.96 10.55 5.43
C TRP A 904 23.82 9.38 4.94
N PRO A 905 24.58 8.71 5.82
CA PRO A 905 25.41 7.58 5.40
C PRO A 905 24.51 6.51 4.78
N SER A 906 24.69 6.25 3.48
CA SER A 906 24.09 5.10 2.83
C SER A 906 25.12 3.96 2.95
N PRO A 907 25.00 3.05 3.93
CA PRO A 907 25.91 1.94 4.06
C PRO A 907 25.83 1.06 2.82
N ASN A 908 26.96 0.45 2.49
CA ASN A 908 27.08 -0.50 1.41
C ASN A 908 27.35 -1.86 2.03
N PHE A 909 26.28 -2.55 2.42
CA PHE A 909 26.39 -3.82 3.13
C PHE A 909 26.78 -4.95 2.17
N ASN A 910 27.82 -5.68 2.53
CA ASN A 910 28.29 -6.82 1.78
C ASN A 910 27.63 -8.11 2.28
N THR A 911 26.53 -8.50 1.61
CA THR A 911 25.75 -9.69 1.96
C THR A 911 26.45 -11.03 1.68
N LYS A 912 27.77 -11.05 1.41
CA LYS A 912 28.59 -12.27 1.43
C LYS A 912 29.09 -12.61 2.84
N PHE A 913 29.12 -11.63 3.74
CA PHE A 913 29.47 -11.82 5.14
C PHE A 913 28.21 -11.90 6.00
N ASN A 914 28.28 -12.70 7.08
CA ASN A 914 27.24 -12.72 8.09
C ASN A 914 27.31 -11.41 8.91
N PRO A 915 26.16 -10.80 9.26
CA PRO A 915 26.10 -9.71 10.23
C PRO A 915 26.63 -10.13 11.61
N ILE A 916 27.27 -9.21 12.32
CA ILE A 916 27.72 -9.40 13.69
C ILE A 916 26.54 -9.08 14.62
N VAL A 917 26.25 -9.98 15.58
CA VAL A 917 25.15 -9.82 16.53
C VAL A 917 25.70 -9.78 17.96
N LEU A 918 25.61 -8.61 18.59
CA LEU A 918 26.03 -8.34 19.97
C LEU A 918 24.82 -8.47 20.90
N ASP A 919 24.82 -9.50 21.75
CA ASP A 919 23.78 -9.67 22.79
C ASP A 919 24.13 -8.84 24.04
N MET A 920 23.33 -7.80 24.27
CA MET A 920 23.40 -6.90 25.42
C MET A 920 22.41 -7.30 26.54
N SER A 921 21.75 -8.45 26.40
CA SER A 921 20.87 -9.05 27.41
C SER A 921 20.98 -10.59 27.47
N PRO A 922 22.20 -11.19 27.50
CA PRO A 922 22.38 -12.63 27.33
C PRO A 922 21.81 -13.49 28.49
N CYS A 923 21.44 -12.87 29.61
CA CYS A 923 20.67 -13.52 30.68
C CYS A 923 19.18 -13.73 30.31
N VAL A 924 18.69 -13.17 29.20
CA VAL A 924 17.32 -13.32 28.70
C VAL A 924 17.32 -14.28 27.52
N LEU A 925 16.85 -15.51 27.75
CA LEU A 925 16.85 -16.54 26.72
C LEU A 925 15.87 -16.22 25.57
N GLY A 926 16.13 -16.81 24.40
CA GLY A 926 15.31 -16.68 23.20
C GLY A 926 15.73 -15.54 22.25
N LEU A 927 16.33 -14.47 22.78
CA LEU A 927 16.75 -13.30 21.99
C LEU A 927 17.85 -13.65 20.96
N ALA A 928 19.05 -14.05 21.40
CA ALA A 928 20.10 -14.52 20.50
C ALA A 928 19.68 -15.74 19.64
N LEU A 929 18.78 -16.60 20.15
CA LEU A 929 18.29 -17.77 19.39
C LEU A 929 17.44 -17.37 18.18
N GLY A 930 16.68 -16.26 18.26
CA GLY A 930 15.96 -15.71 17.10
C GLY A 930 16.91 -15.25 15.99
N PHE A 931 18.05 -14.68 16.36
CA PHE A 931 19.11 -14.24 15.44
C PHE A 931 20.07 -15.37 15.02
N ARG A 932 20.02 -16.57 15.61
CA ARG A 932 20.94 -17.68 15.27
C ARG A 932 20.89 -18.11 13.79
N HIS A 933 19.75 -17.95 13.12
CA HIS A 933 19.62 -18.24 11.68
C HIS A 933 20.10 -17.11 10.74
N PHE A 934 20.64 -16.04 11.33
CA PHE A 934 21.05 -14.82 10.64
C PHE A 934 22.52 -14.82 10.24
N GLY A 935 23.31 -15.63 10.94
CA GLY A 935 24.71 -15.92 10.71
C GLY A 935 25.14 -17.01 11.68
N HIS A 936 26.03 -17.90 11.24
CA HIS A 936 26.82 -18.67 12.19
C HIS A 936 27.79 -17.70 12.89
N ASP A 937 27.93 -17.90 14.20
CA ASP A 937 28.71 -17.13 15.17
C ASP A 937 28.11 -15.78 15.58
N ALA A 938 27.22 -15.82 16.59
CA ALA A 938 26.92 -14.67 17.45
C ALA A 938 28.13 -14.37 18.35
N ASN A 939 29.18 -13.80 17.75
CA ASN A 939 30.43 -13.48 18.43
C ASN A 939 30.29 -12.24 19.32
N ALA A 940 30.89 -12.32 20.51
CA ALA A 940 30.80 -11.36 21.63
C ALA A 940 29.43 -11.32 22.35
N SER A 941 29.17 -12.32 23.19
CA SER A 941 28.26 -12.16 24.34
C SER A 941 28.98 -11.37 25.45
N LEU A 942 28.45 -10.22 25.85
CA LEU A 942 29.12 -9.35 26.83
C LEU A 942 28.36 -9.33 28.17
N ALA A 943 28.44 -10.43 28.91
CA ALA A 943 28.03 -10.46 30.33
C ALA A 943 28.73 -11.57 31.11
N SER A 944 29.05 -11.28 32.36
CA SER A 944 29.40 -12.31 33.34
C SER A 944 28.70 -12.05 34.68
N HIS A 945 27.79 -12.95 35.05
CA HIS A 945 27.71 -13.43 36.43
C HIS A 945 27.36 -14.93 36.42
N ALA A 946 28.15 -15.70 37.16
CA ALA A 946 28.07 -17.15 37.16
C ALA A 946 26.88 -17.62 38.00
N GLU A 947 25.79 -17.98 37.32
CA GLU A 947 24.83 -19.01 37.71
C GLU A 947 23.74 -19.19 36.63
N SER A 948 23.55 -18.21 35.72
CA SER A 948 22.56 -18.28 34.64
C SER A 948 22.97 -19.15 33.44
N VAL A 949 24.27 -19.27 33.14
CA VAL A 949 24.79 -19.74 31.83
C VAL A 949 25.42 -21.15 31.88
N ILE A 950 24.60 -22.19 32.06
CA ILE A 950 24.96 -23.62 31.77
C ILE A 950 24.07 -24.18 30.63
N THR A 951 23.30 -23.33 29.96
CA THR A 951 22.34 -23.69 28.90
C THR A 951 22.86 -23.48 27.48
N GLN A 952 24.05 -22.91 27.30
CA GLN A 952 24.62 -22.60 25.97
C GLN A 952 25.94 -23.32 25.63
N SER A 953 26.56 -24.06 26.56
CA SER A 953 27.89 -24.66 26.39
C SER A 953 27.89 -26.10 25.83
N ASN A 954 27.27 -26.29 24.65
CA ASN A 954 27.43 -27.53 23.85
C ASN A 954 27.56 -27.31 22.33
N ASP A 955 27.40 -26.08 21.84
CA ASP A 955 27.77 -25.70 20.48
C ASP A 955 29.15 -25.03 20.52
N ASN A 956 30.09 -25.53 19.71
CA ASN A 956 31.47 -25.04 19.71
C ASN A 956 31.60 -23.62 19.11
N ALA A 957 32.56 -22.85 19.65
CA ALA A 957 33.05 -21.54 19.18
C ALA A 957 32.24 -20.28 19.58
N THR A 958 32.33 -19.87 20.85
CA THR A 958 32.20 -18.46 21.28
C THR A 958 33.20 -18.14 22.38
N SER A 959 33.89 -16.99 22.28
CA SER A 959 34.84 -16.51 23.30
C SER A 959 34.14 -15.59 24.31
N LEU A 960 33.98 -16.03 25.56
CA LEU A 960 33.37 -15.24 26.63
C LEU A 960 34.39 -14.37 27.38
N HIS A 961 34.16 -13.06 27.39
CA HIS A 961 34.88 -12.11 28.25
C HIS A 961 33.96 -11.57 29.35
N HIS A 962 34.56 -11.31 30.52
CA HIS A 962 33.85 -11.13 31.79
C HIS A 962 33.91 -9.65 32.20
N ASN A 963 32.74 -9.01 32.43
CA ASN A 963 32.54 -7.86 33.32
C ASN A 963 31.03 -7.58 33.51
N ASN A 964 30.69 -6.73 34.49
CA ASN A 964 29.33 -6.27 34.79
C ASN A 964 28.91 -5.14 33.82
N PHE A 965 27.62 -4.93 33.52
CA PHE A 965 27.19 -3.86 32.58
C PHE A 965 27.72 -2.48 32.98
N ASP A 966 27.54 -2.08 34.24
CA ASP A 966 28.09 -0.83 34.79
C ASP A 966 29.64 -0.77 34.76
N VAL A 967 30.32 -1.93 34.82
CA VAL A 967 31.79 -2.04 34.81
C VAL A 967 32.34 -2.01 33.38
N ILE A 968 31.59 -2.53 32.41
CA ILE A 968 31.87 -2.41 30.98
C ILE A 968 31.81 -0.94 30.58
N MET A 969 30.69 -0.26 30.90
CA MET A 969 30.46 1.13 30.52
C MET A 969 31.36 2.13 31.28
N SER A 970 31.75 1.82 32.52
CA SER A 970 32.72 2.63 33.29
C SER A 970 34.19 2.29 33.03
N SER A 971 34.50 1.21 32.30
CA SER A 971 35.88 0.92 31.91
C SER A 971 36.34 1.90 30.82
N THR A 972 37.42 2.63 31.10
CA THR A 972 37.95 3.61 30.13
C THR A 972 38.43 2.86 28.87
N PRO A 973 38.27 3.45 27.66
CA PRO A 973 38.50 2.77 26.37
C PRO A 973 39.97 2.46 26.06
N SER A 974 40.85 2.47 27.06
CA SER A 974 42.30 2.32 26.96
C SER A 974 42.84 0.94 27.38
N GLN A 975 42.02 0.00 27.89
CA GLN A 975 42.53 -1.26 28.47
C GLN A 975 41.80 -2.58 28.14
N SER A 976 40.90 -2.66 27.15
CA SER A 976 40.24 -3.94 26.79
C SER A 976 40.23 -4.28 25.28
N HIS A 977 40.98 -5.34 24.95
CA HIS A 977 40.90 -6.20 23.75
C HIS A 977 41.03 -5.61 22.33
N SER A 978 42.22 -5.82 21.77
CA SER A 978 42.69 -5.44 20.42
C SER A 978 42.13 -6.27 19.26
N THR A 979 40.83 -6.64 19.26
CA THR A 979 40.25 -7.55 18.25
C THR A 979 38.96 -7.07 17.59
N LEU A 980 38.34 -5.97 18.06
CA LEU A 980 37.10 -5.41 17.49
C LEU A 980 37.32 -4.16 16.60
N HIS A 981 38.53 -3.63 16.54
CA HIS A 981 38.81 -2.37 15.84
C HIS A 981 38.89 -2.47 14.31
N ASP A 982 39.01 -3.68 13.74
CA ASP A 982 39.22 -3.92 12.30
C ASP A 982 37.99 -4.44 11.54
N VAL A 983 36.78 -4.39 12.14
CA VAL A 983 35.55 -4.80 11.43
C VAL A 983 35.27 -3.84 10.27
N PRO A 984 35.20 -4.31 9.00
CA PRO A 984 34.88 -3.45 7.87
C PRO A 984 33.46 -2.89 7.98
N SER A 985 33.27 -1.60 7.66
CA SER A 985 31.96 -0.92 7.66
C SER A 985 30.94 -1.49 6.67
N SER A 986 31.33 -2.45 5.82
CA SER A 986 30.44 -3.21 4.96
C SER A 986 29.79 -4.41 5.66
N ILE A 987 30.22 -4.79 6.87
CA ILE A 987 29.61 -5.86 7.67
C ILE A 987 28.61 -5.21 8.64
N PRO A 988 27.30 -5.54 8.58
CA PRO A 988 26.31 -4.96 9.49
C PRO A 988 26.53 -5.41 10.94
N ASN A 989 26.48 -4.47 11.86
CA ASN A 989 26.60 -4.69 13.30
C ASN A 989 25.22 -4.49 13.96
N ILE A 990 24.74 -5.51 14.68
CA ILE A 990 23.39 -5.56 15.26
C ILE A 990 23.51 -5.71 16.77
N GLY A 991 23.03 -4.72 17.53
CA GLY A 991 22.82 -4.85 18.97
C GLY A 991 21.43 -5.44 19.25
N ILE A 992 21.34 -6.42 20.14
CA ILE A 992 20.05 -6.95 20.61
C ILE A 992 19.93 -6.77 22.13
N LEU A 993 18.75 -6.31 22.58
CA LEU A 993 18.47 -5.99 23.97
C LEU A 993 17.03 -6.40 24.34
N SER A 994 16.81 -6.83 25.58
CA SER A 994 15.48 -7.16 26.08
C SER A 994 15.25 -6.68 27.50
N ILE A 995 14.10 -6.03 27.71
CA ILE A 995 13.49 -5.86 29.04
C ILE A 995 12.38 -6.92 29.15
N PRO A 996 12.57 -8.02 29.89
CA PRO A 996 11.52 -9.02 30.11
C PRO A 996 10.49 -8.53 31.14
N ASP A 997 9.21 -8.91 31.02
CA ASP A 997 8.19 -8.60 32.03
C ASP A 997 8.27 -9.60 33.19
N LYS A 998 8.89 -9.22 34.30
CA LYS A 998 9.10 -10.08 35.50
C LYS A 998 7.94 -10.01 36.50
N GLU A 999 6.72 -10.07 35.99
CA GLU A 999 5.45 -10.01 36.75
C GLU A 999 5.18 -8.64 37.41
N ILE A 1000 3.90 -8.40 37.75
CA ILE A 1000 3.42 -7.14 38.35
C ILE A 1000 4.11 -6.86 39.68
N ALA A 1001 4.39 -7.89 40.47
CA ALA A 1001 5.06 -7.78 41.76
C ALA A 1001 6.44 -7.10 41.69
N GLN A 1002 7.20 -7.35 40.62
CA GLN A 1002 8.55 -6.79 40.45
C GLN A 1002 8.55 -5.55 39.55
N ARG A 1003 7.41 -5.12 39.00
CA ARG A 1003 7.32 -4.10 37.95
C ARG A 1003 7.89 -2.75 38.39
N LYS A 1004 7.61 -2.30 39.62
CA LYS A 1004 8.20 -1.07 40.18
C LYS A 1004 9.74 -1.14 40.24
N VAL A 1005 10.31 -2.32 40.53
CA VAL A 1005 11.77 -2.52 40.54
C VAL A 1005 12.32 -2.54 39.10
N GLN A 1006 11.63 -3.20 38.17
CA GLN A 1006 12.00 -3.20 36.74
C GLN A 1006 12.03 -1.77 36.15
N MET A 1007 11.05 -0.93 36.49
CA MET A 1007 10.98 0.48 36.07
C MET A 1007 12.15 1.31 36.61
N THR A 1008 12.61 1.05 37.84
CA THR A 1008 13.76 1.74 38.40
C THR A 1008 15.09 1.22 37.83
N GLU A 1009 15.27 -0.10 37.79
CA GLU A 1009 16.56 -0.75 37.54
C GLU A 1009 16.81 -1.11 36.06
N GLU A 1010 15.83 -1.71 35.37
CA GLU A 1010 16.04 -2.21 34.00
C GLU A 1010 15.92 -1.10 32.95
N MET A 1011 15.13 -0.05 33.25
CA MET A 1011 15.04 1.13 32.38
C MET A 1011 16.32 1.99 32.37
N LYS A 1012 17.27 1.79 33.31
CA LYS A 1012 18.56 2.50 33.32
C LYS A 1012 19.33 2.32 32.01
N VAL A 1013 19.10 1.23 31.27
CA VAL A 1013 19.78 1.00 30.00
C VAL A 1013 19.49 2.08 28.94
N PHE A 1014 18.36 2.78 29.04
CA PHE A 1014 18.07 3.91 28.16
C PHE A 1014 18.89 5.17 28.49
N GLU A 1015 19.39 5.29 29.72
CA GLU A 1015 20.30 6.36 30.15
C GLU A 1015 21.69 6.18 29.50
N TYR A 1016 22.14 4.93 29.30
CA TYR A 1016 23.44 4.58 28.70
C TYR A 1016 23.47 4.52 27.16
N ILE A 1017 22.37 4.91 26.49
CA ILE A 1017 22.27 4.84 25.02
C ILE A 1017 23.35 5.70 24.35
N GLY A 1018 23.65 6.89 24.88
CA GLY A 1018 24.66 7.79 24.30
C GLY A 1018 26.05 7.13 24.20
N GLU A 1019 26.45 6.35 25.21
CA GLU A 1019 27.73 5.63 25.18
C GLU A 1019 27.67 4.39 24.28
N ILE A 1020 26.53 3.66 24.26
CA ILE A 1020 26.31 2.53 23.33
C ILE A 1020 26.45 2.99 21.87
N LEU A 1021 25.92 4.16 21.51
CA LEU A 1021 26.05 4.73 20.17
C LEU A 1021 27.45 5.27 19.85
N SER A 1022 28.25 5.53 20.89
CA SER A 1022 29.65 5.96 20.79
C SER A 1022 30.65 4.80 20.73
N ALA A 1023 30.19 3.57 20.94
CA ALA A 1023 31.03 2.36 20.91
C ALA A 1023 31.59 2.06 19.50
N LYS A 1024 32.66 1.26 19.46
CA LYS A 1024 33.30 0.79 18.21
C LYS A 1024 33.37 -0.75 18.18
N PRO A 1025 32.98 -1.41 17.07
CA PRO A 1025 32.40 -0.84 15.86
C PRO A 1025 31.02 -0.20 16.11
N LYS A 1026 30.64 0.78 15.29
CA LYS A 1026 29.33 1.45 15.39
C LYS A 1026 28.24 0.43 15.06
N LEU A 1027 27.17 0.38 15.86
CA LEU A 1027 26.01 -0.46 15.58
C LEU A 1027 25.21 0.13 14.40
N ASP A 1028 24.84 -0.70 13.43
CA ASP A 1028 23.99 -0.30 12.31
C ASP A 1028 22.50 -0.42 12.67
N PHE A 1029 22.16 -1.40 13.53
CA PHE A 1029 20.83 -1.71 14.01
C PHE A 1029 20.85 -2.00 15.52
N LEU A 1030 19.82 -1.57 16.25
CA LEU A 1030 19.54 -2.00 17.63
C LEU A 1030 18.11 -2.53 17.71
N VAL A 1031 17.92 -3.72 18.26
CA VAL A 1031 16.61 -4.37 18.41
C VAL A 1031 16.29 -4.55 19.89
N PHE A 1032 15.21 -3.89 20.32
CA PHE A 1032 14.71 -3.91 21.68
C PHE A 1032 13.40 -4.70 21.74
N THR A 1033 13.31 -5.71 22.60
CA THR A 1033 12.04 -6.31 23.00
C THR A 1033 11.62 -5.75 24.36
N LEU A 1034 10.44 -5.11 24.39
CA LEU A 1034 9.96 -4.28 25.49
C LEU A 1034 8.55 -4.71 25.93
N PRO A 1035 8.24 -4.63 27.23
CA PRO A 1035 6.89 -4.87 27.74
C PRO A 1035 6.04 -3.60 27.63
N PRO A 1036 4.69 -3.68 27.57
CA PRO A 1036 3.83 -2.51 27.39
C PRO A 1036 4.01 -1.42 28.47
N TRP A 1037 4.38 -1.82 29.69
CA TRP A 1037 4.50 -0.92 30.83
C TRP A 1037 5.64 0.11 30.71
N VAL A 1038 6.56 0.01 29.72
CA VAL A 1038 7.54 1.08 29.45
C VAL A 1038 6.88 2.39 28.99
N PHE A 1039 5.62 2.32 28.56
CA PHE A 1039 4.76 3.47 28.23
C PHE A 1039 3.93 3.97 29.43
N HIS A 1040 4.13 3.40 30.63
CA HIS A 1040 3.58 3.97 31.86
C HIS A 1040 4.35 5.23 32.27
N GLU A 1041 3.68 6.20 32.87
CA GLU A 1041 4.24 7.48 33.27
C GLU A 1041 5.51 7.38 34.13
N ASP A 1042 5.60 6.38 35.02
CA ASP A 1042 6.76 6.12 35.88
C ASP A 1042 8.01 5.61 35.13
N ALA A 1043 7.84 5.08 33.91
CA ALA A 1043 8.91 4.51 33.09
C ALA A 1043 9.22 5.35 31.84
N TYR A 1044 8.23 6.09 31.34
CA TYR A 1044 8.27 6.73 30.03
C TYR A 1044 9.38 7.78 29.91
N GLY A 1045 9.70 8.51 30.98
CA GLY A 1045 10.77 9.52 30.95
C GLY A 1045 12.15 8.95 30.56
N LYS A 1046 12.46 7.72 31.00
CA LYS A 1046 13.70 7.02 30.63
C LYS A 1046 13.67 6.50 29.19
N LEU A 1047 12.55 5.88 28.78
CA LEU A 1047 12.35 5.46 27.40
C LEU A 1047 12.51 6.64 26.43
N LEU A 1048 11.88 7.77 26.76
CA LEU A 1048 11.92 9.01 26.00
C LEU A 1048 13.34 9.57 25.90
N SER A 1049 14.10 9.60 26.99
CA SER A 1049 15.52 9.99 26.99
C SER A 1049 16.35 9.14 26.01
N GLY A 1050 16.17 7.81 26.05
CA GLY A 1050 16.81 6.89 25.09
C GLY A 1050 16.35 7.09 23.64
N MET A 1051 15.07 7.38 23.41
CA MET A 1051 14.54 7.70 22.08
C MET A 1051 15.16 8.98 21.52
N TYR A 1052 15.32 10.03 22.33
CA TYR A 1052 16.03 11.25 21.93
C TYR A 1052 17.48 10.95 21.56
N ALA A 1053 18.22 10.24 22.42
CA ALA A 1053 19.64 9.90 22.17
C ALA A 1053 19.82 9.09 20.86
N LEU A 1054 18.89 8.18 20.54
CA LEU A 1054 18.87 7.45 19.27
C LEU A 1054 18.61 8.38 18.07
N LEU A 1055 17.60 9.26 18.15
CA LEU A 1055 17.26 10.20 17.07
C LEU A 1055 18.39 11.21 16.82
N GLU A 1056 19.02 11.72 17.88
CA GLU A 1056 20.20 12.59 17.80
C GLU A 1056 21.41 11.84 17.23
N GLY A 1057 21.60 10.57 17.61
CA GLY A 1057 22.56 9.64 16.99
C GLY A 1057 22.26 9.25 15.53
N ARG A 1058 21.23 9.85 14.92
CA ARG A 1058 20.74 9.65 13.54
C ARG A 1058 20.11 8.27 13.27
N TYR A 1059 19.52 7.62 14.28
CA TYR A 1059 18.75 6.38 14.10
C TYR A 1059 17.26 6.64 13.87
N CYS A 1060 16.68 5.91 12.91
CA CYS A 1060 15.25 5.79 12.70
C CYS A 1060 14.67 4.79 13.70
N LEU A 1061 13.61 5.18 14.40
CA LEU A 1061 12.90 4.36 15.37
C LEU A 1061 11.64 3.78 14.74
N HIS A 1062 11.54 2.46 14.71
CA HIS A 1062 10.39 1.74 14.20
C HIS A 1062 9.78 0.88 15.32
N PHE A 1063 8.60 1.26 15.78
CA PHE A 1063 7.85 0.54 16.80
C PHE A 1063 6.82 -0.41 16.17
N LYS A 1064 6.68 -1.60 16.74
CA LYS A 1064 5.60 -2.54 16.46
C LYS A 1064 5.02 -3.09 17.77
N LYS A 1065 3.73 -2.88 17.99
CA LYS A 1065 2.94 -3.54 19.03
C LYS A 1065 2.47 -4.89 18.49
N LEU A 1066 2.66 -5.95 19.27
CA LEU A 1066 2.37 -7.34 18.91
C LEU A 1066 1.52 -7.98 20.00
N HIS A 1067 0.40 -8.60 19.63
CA HIS A 1067 -0.29 -9.54 20.51
C HIS A 1067 0.20 -10.95 20.16
N LEU A 1068 0.74 -11.69 21.15
CA LEU A 1068 1.55 -12.88 20.87
C LEU A 1068 0.74 -14.02 20.22
N SER A 1069 -0.52 -14.20 20.65
CA SER A 1069 -1.43 -15.24 20.13
C SER A 1069 -1.69 -15.09 18.63
N SER A 1070 -1.87 -13.85 18.15
CA SER A 1070 -2.09 -13.49 16.73
C SER A 1070 -0.90 -13.80 15.81
N HIS A 1071 0.26 -14.14 16.37
CA HIS A 1071 1.51 -14.38 15.64
C HIS A 1071 2.15 -15.74 15.97
N GLY A 1072 1.32 -16.74 16.30
CA GLY A 1072 1.73 -18.16 16.41
C GLY A 1072 2.33 -18.56 17.77
N VAL A 1073 2.24 -17.70 18.79
CA VAL A 1073 2.72 -17.94 20.15
C VAL A 1073 1.53 -17.93 21.10
N PRO A 1074 1.08 -19.07 21.67
CA PRO A 1074 -0.11 -19.13 22.53
C PRO A 1074 0.10 -18.51 23.93
N ARG A 1075 0.36 -17.20 23.95
CA ARG A 1075 0.43 -16.35 25.13
C ARG A 1075 -0.59 -15.22 24.99
N ASP A 1076 -1.38 -14.99 26.03
CA ASP A 1076 -2.36 -13.89 26.08
C ASP A 1076 -1.67 -12.62 26.58
N GLU A 1077 -0.65 -12.19 25.84
CA GLU A 1077 0.25 -11.12 26.26
C GLU A 1077 0.57 -10.20 25.08
N THR A 1078 0.78 -8.93 25.40
CA THR A 1078 1.18 -7.91 24.42
C THR A 1078 2.65 -7.57 24.62
N MET A 1079 3.39 -7.45 23.54
CA MET A 1079 4.81 -7.06 23.50
C MET A 1079 4.99 -5.87 22.56
N VAL A 1080 5.97 -5.02 22.84
CA VAL A 1080 6.44 -3.99 21.91
C VAL A 1080 7.82 -4.36 21.42
N VAL A 1081 8.05 -4.28 20.11
CA VAL A 1081 9.40 -4.27 19.56
C VAL A 1081 9.73 -2.86 19.09
N LEU A 1082 10.92 -2.40 19.43
CA LEU A 1082 11.54 -1.20 18.87
C LEU A 1082 12.78 -1.63 18.07
N LEU A 1083 12.78 -1.33 16.78
CA LEU A 1083 13.95 -1.41 15.91
C LEU A 1083 14.48 0.01 15.69
N ALA A 1084 15.64 0.32 16.25
CA ALA A 1084 16.43 1.49 15.90
C ALA A 1084 17.40 1.14 14.78
N SER A 1085 17.49 1.98 13.74
CA SER A 1085 18.31 1.69 12.56
C SER A 1085 19.00 2.95 12.03
N SER A 1086 20.29 2.85 11.73
CA SER A 1086 21.11 3.97 11.22
C SER A 1086 20.76 4.41 9.79
N VAL A 1087 19.87 3.66 9.14
CA VAL A 1087 19.27 3.89 7.82
C VAL A 1087 17.75 3.87 7.93
N TYR A 1088 17.06 4.65 7.08
CA TYR A 1088 15.62 4.50 6.92
C TYR A 1088 15.28 3.34 5.99
N SER A 1089 14.22 2.60 6.30
CA SER A 1089 13.48 1.77 5.35
C SER A 1089 12.00 1.77 5.74
N SER A 1090 11.10 1.75 4.75
CA SER A 1090 9.66 1.62 5.00
C SER A 1090 9.34 0.14 5.26
N ILE A 1091 9.36 -0.26 6.53
CA ILE A 1091 9.15 -1.65 6.95
C ILE A 1091 7.72 -2.12 6.62
N PRO A 1092 7.53 -3.13 5.74
CA PRO A 1092 6.21 -3.66 5.42
C PRO A 1092 5.77 -4.64 6.52
N TRP A 1093 5.38 -4.13 7.69
CA TRP A 1093 5.10 -4.95 8.89
C TRP A 1093 4.18 -6.14 8.63
N ALA A 1094 3.12 -5.98 7.83
CA ALA A 1094 2.18 -7.05 7.50
C ALA A 1094 2.79 -8.24 6.73
N LYS A 1095 3.95 -8.06 6.07
CA LYS A 1095 4.70 -9.13 5.39
C LYS A 1095 5.38 -10.08 6.38
N PHE A 1096 5.84 -9.56 7.52
CA PHE A 1096 6.61 -10.30 8.53
C PHE A 1096 5.75 -10.70 9.75
N PHE A 1097 4.78 -9.86 10.09
CA PHE A 1097 3.85 -10.00 11.22
C PHE A 1097 2.40 -9.95 10.74
N GLY A 1098 2.09 -10.70 9.67
CA GLY A 1098 0.71 -11.01 9.32
C GLY A 1098 0.02 -11.85 10.41
N GLU A 1099 -1.30 -11.94 10.35
CA GLU A 1099 -2.07 -12.86 11.18
C GLU A 1099 -1.73 -14.31 10.81
N GLU A 1100 -1.35 -15.10 11.81
CA GLU A 1100 -1.17 -16.55 11.66
C GLU A 1100 -2.37 -17.30 12.21
N LEU A 1101 -2.57 -18.54 11.75
CA LEU A 1101 -3.58 -19.44 12.32
C LEU A 1101 -3.29 -19.65 13.81
N GLU A 1102 -4.25 -19.27 14.66
CA GLU A 1102 -4.16 -19.46 16.11
C GLU A 1102 -3.84 -20.92 16.46
N THR A 1103 -2.67 -21.14 17.06
CA THR A 1103 -2.29 -22.43 17.64
C THR A 1103 -2.60 -22.40 19.12
N SER A 1104 -3.32 -23.38 19.67
CA SER A 1104 -3.53 -23.44 21.12
C SER A 1104 -2.29 -23.94 21.87
N ALA A 1105 -2.13 -23.52 23.13
CA ALA A 1105 -1.12 -24.03 24.05
C ALA A 1105 -1.19 -25.57 24.16
N MET A 1106 -2.41 -26.11 24.28
CA MET A 1106 -2.67 -27.55 24.30
C MET A 1106 -2.12 -28.26 23.06
N ASN A 1107 -2.33 -27.71 21.85
CA ASN A 1107 -1.84 -28.32 20.61
C ASN A 1107 -0.30 -28.40 20.54
N LYS A 1108 0.43 -27.52 21.25
CA LYS A 1108 1.91 -27.56 21.29
C LYS A 1108 2.47 -28.57 22.30
N ILE A 1109 1.65 -29.09 23.21
CA ILE A 1109 2.10 -29.94 24.33
C ILE A 1109 1.41 -31.31 24.43
N ILE A 1110 0.37 -31.57 23.62
CA ILE A 1110 -0.47 -32.78 23.74
C ILE A 1110 0.28 -34.11 23.59
N ASP A 1111 1.41 -34.16 22.88
CA ASP A 1111 2.29 -35.33 22.78
C ASP A 1111 3.18 -35.53 24.03
N LEU A 1112 3.33 -34.51 24.87
CA LEU A 1112 4.03 -34.58 26.16
C LEU A 1112 3.14 -35.02 27.33
N ASP A 1113 1.92 -35.46 27.03
CA ASP A 1113 0.95 -36.02 27.97
C ASP A 1113 1.32 -37.45 28.43
N PHE A 1114 2.51 -37.60 29.03
CA PHE A 1114 2.96 -38.84 29.63
C PHE A 1114 3.77 -38.57 30.90
N HIS A 1115 3.75 -39.49 31.87
CA HIS A 1115 4.55 -39.33 33.09
C HIS A 1115 6.01 -39.71 32.87
N ASN A 1116 6.92 -38.91 33.43
CA ASN A 1116 8.33 -39.22 33.57
C ASN A 1116 8.60 -39.84 34.95
N SER A 1117 8.85 -41.15 35.00
CA SER A 1117 9.16 -41.89 36.23
C SER A 1117 10.61 -41.71 36.73
N GLY A 1118 11.46 -40.97 36.00
CA GLY A 1118 12.88 -40.73 36.31
C GLY A 1118 13.19 -39.36 36.91
N ALA A 1119 12.29 -38.79 37.72
CA ALA A 1119 12.37 -37.41 38.24
C ALA A 1119 13.42 -37.20 39.36
N GLY A 1120 14.69 -37.57 39.11
CA GLY A 1120 15.78 -37.50 40.09
C GLY A 1120 17.13 -36.97 39.56
N SER A 1121 17.17 -36.41 38.35
CA SER A 1121 18.38 -35.84 37.73
C SER A 1121 18.10 -34.43 37.20
N ASP A 1122 19.06 -33.50 37.33
CA ASP A 1122 18.90 -32.07 37.01
C ASP A 1122 18.35 -31.73 35.61
N HIS A 1123 18.46 -32.62 34.63
CA HIS A 1123 17.99 -32.36 33.26
C HIS A 1123 16.71 -33.13 32.85
N ALA A 1124 16.11 -33.92 33.76
CA ALA A 1124 14.99 -34.85 33.54
C ALA A 1124 14.80 -35.31 32.08
N ILE A 1125 15.75 -36.14 31.64
CA ILE A 1125 15.75 -36.70 30.29
C ILE A 1125 14.88 -37.97 30.29
N CYS A 1126 13.82 -37.98 29.49
CA CYS A 1126 12.99 -39.16 29.28
C CYS A 1126 12.91 -39.56 27.80
N LYS A 1127 12.26 -40.69 27.51
CA LYS A 1127 11.91 -41.10 26.15
C LYS A 1127 10.40 -40.99 25.98
N HIS A 1128 9.98 -40.32 24.91
CA HIS A 1128 8.58 -40.25 24.51
C HIS A 1128 8.04 -41.67 24.26
N PRO A 1129 6.91 -42.08 24.86
CA PRO A 1129 6.44 -43.48 24.85
C PRO A 1129 6.08 -44.00 23.45
N VAL A 1130 5.51 -43.16 22.59
CA VAL A 1130 5.14 -43.53 21.21
C VAL A 1130 6.30 -43.40 20.21
N SER A 1131 6.92 -42.21 20.09
CA SER A 1131 7.96 -41.95 19.08
C SER A 1131 9.36 -42.46 19.45
N GLY A 1132 9.60 -42.82 20.71
CA GLY A 1132 10.93 -43.19 21.22
C GLY A 1132 11.93 -42.03 21.30
N MET A 1133 11.54 -40.82 20.89
CA MET A 1133 12.40 -39.64 20.88
C MET A 1133 12.83 -39.23 22.28
N ARG A 1134 14.03 -38.67 22.40
CA ARG A 1134 14.54 -38.11 23.65
C ARG A 1134 13.83 -36.78 23.93
N VAL A 1135 13.22 -36.64 25.10
CA VAL A 1135 12.62 -35.39 25.57
C VAL A 1135 13.45 -34.87 26.74
N LEU A 1136 13.78 -33.59 26.71
CA LEU A 1136 14.67 -32.90 27.66
C LEU A 1136 13.86 -32.00 28.58
N ASN A 1137 14.22 -31.91 29.87
CA ASN A 1137 13.59 -31.03 30.87
C ASN A 1137 12.10 -31.33 31.17
N HIS A 1138 11.68 -32.58 30.98
CA HIS A 1138 10.28 -32.99 31.17
C HIS A 1138 10.03 -33.49 32.61
N HIS A 1139 10.00 -32.55 33.55
CA HIS A 1139 9.81 -32.78 34.98
C HIS A 1139 8.32 -32.88 35.36
N THR A 1140 7.69 -34.05 35.16
CA THR A 1140 6.29 -34.27 35.57
C THR A 1140 6.16 -34.57 37.07
N GLY A 1141 4.98 -34.33 37.64
CA GLY A 1141 4.67 -34.58 39.06
C GLY A 1141 5.03 -33.40 39.99
N VAL A 1142 5.40 -32.25 39.43
CA VAL A 1142 5.63 -31.02 40.19
C VAL A 1142 4.28 -30.47 40.68
N PRO A 1143 4.04 -30.32 41.99
CA PRO A 1143 2.78 -29.80 42.50
C PRO A 1143 2.57 -28.34 42.10
N LEU A 1144 1.30 -27.94 41.99
CA LEU A 1144 0.92 -26.54 41.80
C LEU A 1144 1.22 -25.75 43.08
N GLU A 1145 1.66 -24.50 42.92
CA GLU A 1145 1.89 -23.61 44.07
C GLU A 1145 0.55 -23.13 44.65
N ASN A 1146 0.47 -23.03 45.99
CA ASN A 1146 -0.77 -22.88 46.76
C ASN A 1146 -1.60 -21.62 46.42
N GLN A 1147 -2.48 -21.73 45.42
CA GLN A 1147 -3.72 -20.97 45.22
C GLN A 1147 -4.57 -21.68 44.16
N GLN A 1148 -5.85 -21.32 44.05
CA GLN A 1148 -6.86 -21.99 43.20
C GLN A 1148 -6.30 -22.34 41.79
N PRO A 1149 -6.29 -23.63 41.37
CA PRO A 1149 -5.73 -24.06 40.09
C PRO A 1149 -6.38 -23.40 38.88
N LEU A 1150 -5.55 -23.01 37.91
CA LEU A 1150 -5.98 -22.48 36.62
C LEU A 1150 -5.97 -23.61 35.56
N ALA A 1151 -7.04 -23.73 34.79
CA ALA A 1151 -7.10 -24.67 33.68
C ALA A 1151 -6.30 -24.16 32.48
N LEU A 1152 -5.62 -25.05 31.75
CA LEU A 1152 -4.93 -24.69 30.51
C LEU A 1152 -5.93 -24.23 29.43
N GLY A 1153 -5.87 -22.95 29.07
CA GLY A 1153 -6.68 -22.36 28.01
C GLY A 1153 -6.12 -22.59 26.60
N SER A 1154 -6.70 -21.87 25.63
CA SER A 1154 -6.13 -21.74 24.27
C SER A 1154 -4.80 -21.01 24.30
N SER A 1155 -4.65 -20.00 25.16
CA SER A 1155 -3.40 -19.28 25.45
C SER A 1155 -3.06 -19.39 26.94
N ILE A 1156 -1.82 -19.04 27.31
CA ILE A 1156 -1.36 -18.96 28.71
C ILE A 1156 -0.83 -17.57 29.06
N THR A 1157 -0.79 -17.26 30.36
CA THR A 1157 -0.16 -16.05 30.90
C THR A 1157 1.07 -16.47 31.71
N MET A 1158 2.27 -16.00 31.37
CA MET A 1158 3.50 -16.48 32.02
C MET A 1158 3.55 -16.21 33.53
N GLY A 1159 2.94 -15.12 34.01
CA GLY A 1159 2.86 -14.83 35.44
C GLY A 1159 1.99 -15.80 36.25
N GLU A 1160 1.03 -16.49 35.62
CA GLU A 1160 0.14 -17.47 36.29
C GLU A 1160 0.53 -18.93 36.00
N ILE A 1161 1.65 -19.15 35.31
CA ILE A 1161 2.09 -20.49 34.89
C ILE A 1161 2.38 -21.44 36.07
N HIS A 1162 2.63 -20.89 37.25
CA HIS A 1162 2.85 -21.63 38.50
C HIS A 1162 1.56 -22.25 39.09
N ARG A 1163 0.39 -21.72 38.69
CA ARG A 1163 -0.95 -22.23 39.03
C ARG A 1163 -1.65 -22.94 37.86
N THR A 1164 -1.05 -22.93 36.67
CA THR A 1164 -1.60 -23.55 35.46
C THR A 1164 -1.41 -25.08 35.48
N ALA A 1165 -2.51 -25.81 35.54
CA ALA A 1165 -2.53 -27.26 35.60
C ALA A 1165 -2.44 -27.92 34.22
N HIS A 1166 -1.64 -28.98 34.10
CA HIS A 1166 -1.64 -29.84 32.92
C HIS A 1166 -2.99 -30.59 32.83
N PRO A 1167 -3.71 -30.55 31.68
CA PRO A 1167 -5.13 -30.97 31.57
C PRO A 1167 -5.50 -32.38 32.04
N LYS A 1168 -4.54 -33.29 32.14
CA LYS A 1168 -4.75 -34.70 32.48
C LYS A 1168 -3.87 -35.22 33.63
N ARG A 1169 -2.79 -34.51 33.98
CA ARG A 1169 -1.84 -34.95 35.02
C ARG A 1169 -2.09 -34.26 36.36
N ASN A 1170 -2.84 -33.15 36.39
CA ASN A 1170 -3.07 -32.29 37.57
C ASN A 1170 -1.77 -31.80 38.25
N ASP A 1171 -0.64 -31.84 37.54
CA ASP A 1171 0.63 -31.23 37.91
C ASP A 1171 0.81 -29.88 37.20
N ARG A 1172 1.83 -29.12 37.59
CA ARG A 1172 2.27 -27.91 36.86
C ARG A 1172 2.80 -28.31 35.48
N LEU A 1173 2.63 -27.45 34.48
CA LEU A 1173 3.31 -27.61 33.19
C LEU A 1173 4.84 -27.75 33.37
N THR A 1174 5.45 -28.66 32.62
CA THR A 1174 6.91 -28.88 32.67
C THR A 1174 7.68 -27.77 31.96
N VAL A 1175 8.97 -27.60 32.29
CA VAL A 1175 9.87 -26.64 31.61
C VAL A 1175 9.83 -26.83 30.08
N ARG A 1176 9.80 -28.09 29.59
CA ARG A 1176 9.69 -28.40 28.16
C ARG A 1176 8.37 -27.92 27.54
N GLU A 1177 7.26 -28.09 28.24
CA GLU A 1177 5.93 -27.69 27.76
C GLU A 1177 5.85 -26.17 27.60
N ILE A 1178 6.39 -25.41 28.57
CA ILE A 1178 6.50 -23.95 28.51
C ILE A 1178 7.48 -23.53 27.39
N ALA A 1179 8.60 -24.23 27.23
CA ALA A 1179 9.59 -23.97 26.18
C ALA A 1179 9.01 -24.10 24.77
N ARG A 1180 8.17 -25.11 24.52
CA ARG A 1180 7.47 -25.26 23.24
C ARG A 1180 6.44 -24.17 22.98
N ILE A 1181 5.74 -23.71 24.02
CA ILE A 1181 4.82 -22.56 23.90
C ILE A 1181 5.60 -21.29 23.50
N GLN A 1182 6.76 -21.06 24.14
CA GLN A 1182 7.73 -20.01 23.79
C GLN A 1182 8.41 -20.20 22.40
N GLY A 1183 8.26 -21.37 21.78
CA GLY A 1183 8.82 -21.68 20.45
C GLY A 1183 10.31 -22.05 20.44
N PHE A 1184 10.85 -22.53 21.56
CA PHE A 1184 12.18 -23.15 21.60
C PHE A 1184 12.17 -24.53 20.92
N ASP A 1185 13.29 -24.88 20.29
CA ASP A 1185 13.49 -26.21 19.70
C ASP A 1185 13.59 -27.29 20.80
N ASP A 1186 13.09 -28.50 20.49
CA ASP A 1186 13.01 -29.62 21.45
C ASP A 1186 14.38 -30.13 21.94
N ASN A 1187 15.46 -29.79 21.22
CA ASN A 1187 16.85 -30.12 21.56
C ASN A 1187 17.53 -29.07 22.46
N PHE A 1188 16.95 -27.88 22.67
CA PHE A 1188 17.53 -26.84 23.53
C PHE A 1188 17.48 -27.28 25.01
N VAL A 1189 18.62 -27.38 25.68
CA VAL A 1189 18.71 -27.86 27.08
C VAL A 1189 18.52 -26.72 28.07
N PHE A 1190 17.63 -26.87 29.05
CA PHE A 1190 17.62 -26.03 30.26
C PHE A 1190 18.48 -26.70 31.36
N SER A 1191 19.17 -25.89 32.18
CA SER A 1191 20.25 -26.35 33.08
C SER A 1191 20.24 -25.56 34.39
N GLY A 1192 20.81 -26.15 35.45
CA GLY A 1192 20.72 -25.62 36.81
C GLY A 1192 19.49 -26.14 37.55
N SER A 1193 19.17 -25.59 38.72
CA SER A 1193 18.03 -26.07 39.54
C SER A 1193 16.69 -25.93 38.82
N LEU A 1194 15.71 -26.77 39.16
CA LEU A 1194 14.40 -26.77 38.51
C LEU A 1194 13.70 -25.38 38.59
N ASN A 1195 13.81 -24.69 39.72
CA ASN A 1195 13.27 -23.33 39.90
C ASN A 1195 13.95 -22.33 38.95
N LYS A 1196 15.27 -22.47 38.75
CA LYS A 1196 16.01 -21.65 37.78
C LYS A 1196 15.57 -21.97 36.34
N GLN A 1197 15.41 -23.25 35.99
CA GLN A 1197 14.91 -23.64 34.66
C GLN A 1197 13.50 -23.08 34.39
N TYR A 1198 12.62 -23.08 35.40
CA TYR A 1198 11.32 -22.41 35.29
C TYR A 1198 11.46 -20.89 35.10
N LYS A 1199 12.31 -20.22 35.89
CA LYS A 1199 12.56 -18.78 35.73
C LYS A 1199 13.13 -18.43 34.35
N ASP A 1200 14.11 -19.20 33.87
CA ASP A 1200 14.74 -19.03 32.56
C ASP A 1200 13.69 -19.12 31.42
N VAL A 1201 12.80 -20.12 31.48
CA VAL A 1201 11.82 -20.37 30.41
C VAL A 1201 10.60 -19.45 30.48
N THR A 1202 10.27 -18.86 31.64
CA THR A 1202 9.17 -17.88 31.74
C THR A 1202 9.62 -16.46 31.40
N GLN A 1203 10.85 -16.09 31.79
CA GLN A 1203 11.44 -14.77 31.46
C GLN A 1203 12.00 -14.70 30.03
N ALA A 1204 12.03 -15.83 29.30
CA ALA A 1204 12.44 -15.87 27.91
C ALA A 1204 11.52 -15.06 26.97
N VAL A 1205 12.14 -14.48 25.93
CA VAL A 1205 11.45 -13.87 24.80
C VAL A 1205 11.04 -14.95 23.80
N PRO A 1206 9.81 -14.94 23.24
CA PRO A 1206 9.39 -15.94 22.27
C PRO A 1206 10.27 -15.94 21.01
N VAL A 1207 10.94 -17.06 20.76
CA VAL A 1207 11.87 -17.23 19.61
C VAL A 1207 11.22 -16.89 18.26
N PRO A 1208 9.94 -17.24 17.96
CA PRO A 1208 9.31 -16.90 16.68
C PRO A 1208 9.19 -15.40 16.41
N ILE A 1209 9.00 -14.58 17.46
CA ILE A 1209 8.88 -13.12 17.33
C ILE A 1209 10.25 -12.51 16.99
N VAL A 1210 11.29 -12.92 17.71
CA VAL A 1210 12.65 -12.43 17.48
C VAL A 1210 13.18 -12.89 16.11
N ARG A 1211 12.81 -14.10 15.67
CA ARG A 1211 13.10 -14.60 14.32
C ARG A 1211 12.50 -13.71 13.22
N LYS A 1212 11.23 -13.33 13.35
CA LYS A 1212 10.57 -12.36 12.44
C LYS A 1212 11.25 -10.99 12.45
N MET A 1213 11.74 -10.53 13.61
CA MET A 1213 12.51 -9.28 13.70
C MET A 1213 13.87 -9.36 13.03
N ALA A 1214 14.57 -10.49 13.15
CA ALA A 1214 15.77 -10.73 12.37
C ALA A 1214 15.45 -10.67 10.87
N ASP A 1215 14.40 -11.34 10.39
CA ASP A 1215 13.97 -11.28 8.98
C ASP A 1215 13.68 -9.85 8.47
N VAL A 1216 13.09 -8.98 9.31
CA VAL A 1216 12.93 -7.53 9.02
C VAL A 1216 14.30 -6.87 8.80
N VAL A 1217 15.23 -7.06 9.73
CA VAL A 1217 16.61 -6.54 9.61
C VAL A 1217 17.31 -7.10 8.36
N ARG A 1218 17.02 -8.34 7.93
CA ARG A 1218 17.61 -8.90 6.69
C ARG A 1218 17.14 -8.14 5.47
N SER A 1219 15.85 -7.82 5.45
CA SER A 1219 15.25 -7.07 4.35
C SER A 1219 15.91 -5.70 4.20
N MET A 1220 16.16 -5.00 5.32
CA MET A 1220 16.88 -3.72 5.33
C MET A 1220 18.34 -3.89 4.88
N ILE A 1221 19.08 -4.87 5.40
CA ILE A 1221 20.47 -5.15 4.96
C ILE A 1221 20.55 -5.45 3.46
N HIS A 1222 19.57 -6.16 2.90
CA HIS A 1222 19.52 -6.47 1.47
C HIS A 1222 19.16 -5.25 0.60
N GLU A 1223 18.34 -4.33 1.10
CA GLU A 1223 17.99 -3.07 0.43
C GLU A 1223 19.23 -2.17 0.23
N PHE A 1224 20.13 -2.14 1.21
CA PHE A 1224 21.38 -1.39 1.19
C PHE A 1224 22.60 -2.21 0.72
N LYS A 1225 22.38 -3.20 -0.16
CA LYS A 1225 23.45 -4.03 -0.74
C LYS A 1225 24.22 -3.33 -1.86
N GLY A 1226 25.54 -3.45 -1.84
CA GLY A 1226 26.42 -3.02 -2.94
C GLY A 1226 26.26 -3.80 -4.25
N VAL A 1227 26.32 -3.07 -5.37
CA VAL A 1227 26.53 -3.66 -6.69
C VAL A 1227 27.98 -4.10 -6.80
N GLU A 1228 28.23 -5.41 -6.87
CA GLU A 1228 29.56 -5.91 -7.20
C GLU A 1228 29.88 -5.58 -8.66
N HIS A 1229 30.87 -4.70 -8.86
CA HIS A 1229 31.47 -4.53 -10.18
C HIS A 1229 32.15 -5.85 -10.58
N LEU A 1230 31.54 -6.56 -11.55
CA LEU A 1230 32.19 -7.65 -12.27
C LEU A 1230 33.45 -7.12 -12.96
N THR A 1231 34.61 -7.36 -12.33
CA THR A 1231 35.93 -7.07 -12.87
C THR A 1231 36.25 -8.00 -14.03
N THR A 1232 35.73 -7.65 -15.21
CA THR A 1232 36.17 -8.23 -16.47
C THR A 1232 37.61 -7.80 -16.73
N SER A 1233 38.49 -8.77 -16.95
CA SER A 1233 39.91 -8.51 -17.17
C SER A 1233 40.20 -8.20 -18.64
N SER A 1234 41.15 -7.28 -18.84
CA SER A 1234 41.90 -7.02 -20.07
C SER A 1234 41.21 -6.39 -21.31
N THR A 1235 41.72 -5.20 -21.63
CA THR A 1235 41.79 -4.54 -22.96
C THR A 1235 40.55 -3.89 -23.58
N GLY A 1236 40.55 -2.55 -23.59
CA GLY A 1236 39.68 -1.70 -24.41
C GLY A 1236 39.36 -0.36 -23.73
N LEU A 1237 39.91 0.76 -24.21
CA LEU A 1237 39.68 2.09 -23.61
C LEU A 1237 38.18 2.47 -23.63
N MET A 1238 37.64 2.78 -22.45
CA MET A 1238 36.62 3.82 -22.30
C MET A 1238 36.90 4.66 -21.05
N THR A 1239 36.67 5.96 -21.17
CA THR A 1239 36.87 6.95 -20.11
C THR A 1239 35.92 6.73 -18.94
N ALA A 1240 36.45 6.72 -17.72
CA ALA A 1240 35.65 6.65 -16.51
C ALA A 1240 34.88 7.97 -16.29
N THR A 1241 33.55 7.87 -16.19
CA THR A 1241 32.71 8.89 -15.53
C THR A 1241 32.22 8.31 -14.21
N LEU A 1242 32.55 9.00 -13.12
CA LEU A 1242 32.19 8.64 -11.75
C LEU A 1242 30.67 8.58 -11.58
N LYS A 1243 30.17 7.47 -11.02
CA LYS A 1243 28.82 7.38 -10.46
C LYS A 1243 28.84 7.75 -8.98
N ASP A 1244 28.99 9.04 -8.71
CA ASP A 1244 28.45 9.66 -7.50
C ASP A 1244 27.43 10.70 -7.96
N THR A 1245 26.17 10.31 -7.98
CA THR A 1245 25.01 11.16 -8.30
C THR A 1245 23.73 10.53 -7.75
N ARG A 1246 23.74 10.25 -6.44
CA ARG A 1246 22.57 10.55 -5.61
C ARG A 1246 22.94 11.85 -4.89
N TYR A 1247 22.11 12.89 -5.07
CA TYR A 1247 22.37 14.28 -4.66
C TYR A 1247 23.50 15.03 -5.41
N ILE A 1248 23.14 15.67 -6.53
CA ILE A 1248 23.51 17.04 -6.90
C ILE A 1248 22.26 17.70 -7.51
#